data_AF-A0A0A2L7C3-F1
#
_entry.id   AF-A0A0A2L7C3-F1
#
_cell.length_a   1.000
_cell.length_b   1.000
_cell.length_c   1.000
_cell.angle_alpha   90.00
_cell.angle_beta   90.00
_cell.angle_gamma   90.00
#
_symmetry.space_group_name_H-M   'P 1'
#
loop_
_entity.id
_entity.type
_entity.pdbx_description
1 polymer ?
#
loop_
_entity_poly.entity_id
_entity_poly.type
_entity_poly.pdbx_seq_one_letter_code
_entity_poly.pdbx_strand_id
1 'polypeptide(L)'
;MPPESTQPQDSIASFERVYTMEDDHPAKELPEMEGSPQDQDDMIRMGKIQELKRNFRPLAALSFSAVLQATWEFVLISNTQGLENGGLAGVFWSYVWTFVGFGFIIVSLAEMASMAPTSGGQYHWVSEFSSPRYQKLLSYTTGWMSVLAWQAGAASGSFLTGTIIQGLISLRDPSYEPQNWQGTLFVFAMIAVIYFFNVYAASWIPRIQNILLALHLLCWVVIVAVLFAMAPHNSAETVFTSFHNGGDWSTMSISLMIGQITAIYGSLSSDATAHMSEEVKDAGRYVPIAIAWGYFGNGVLALIIIVGFLLALPSVPDALNDSTGFPFLYVFRQFLSTSGVNGLTAIILIPVIFSNILFNASTARQTYAFARDRGLPFADWISRVDPRRRIPVRAIAISCMISGLLSLINIGSQVAFNAIISLNVAALMYTYAVSISCIIYRKISCPETLPPRRWSLGRFGLAINIIGLLYVIFALFWSFWPPSPLPSARDFNWSVVIFVGVFIISLLMYLFQDQVIELDDKGNVKIEDLKTSMGMLASRQKPHRDVDWIQSKSRTHLTTSSQAIATHLQRCPSSGGKKPRLGDASVKAGARPVVSDAKPIQYLKEKKRKRTVEYDNKYYQSPLENSDINARGNFAKKRQALDSIYSVYERVVQDMDRLFETLLKANELDSGEDTEESEEDLVDVSSNTSETANKGAGKAAVKDAVNVVKIEMKDNTIVESDLKKDEEKEKPTPCKDSRSAR
;
A
#
# COMPACT_ATOMS: atom_id res chain seq x y z
N MET A 1 -11.87 29.11 71.00
CA MET A 1 -12.64 28.00 70.40
C MET A 1 -13.32 28.53 69.14
N PRO A 2 -13.26 27.79 68.01
CA PRO A 2 -13.60 28.24 66.64
C PRO A 2 -15.13 28.04 66.36
N PRO A 3 -15.70 28.32 65.15
CA PRO A 3 -15.42 27.72 63.81
C PRO A 3 -15.26 28.79 62.68
N GLU A 4 -14.50 28.62 61.59
CA GLU A 4 -14.57 27.72 60.41
C GLU A 4 -15.23 28.34 59.16
N SER A 5 -14.48 28.31 58.05
CA SER A 5 -14.83 28.35 56.61
C SER A 5 -15.70 29.48 56.02
N THR A 6 -15.16 30.19 55.01
CA THR A 6 -15.54 30.10 53.56
C THR A 6 -14.92 31.26 52.76
N GLN A 7 -14.23 30.93 51.65
CA GLN A 7 -13.99 31.85 50.53
C GLN A 7 -15.15 31.74 49.54
N PRO A 8 -15.37 32.79 48.72
CA PRO A 8 -15.19 32.58 47.28
C PRO A 8 -14.41 33.68 46.56
N GLN A 9 -13.85 33.25 45.44
CA GLN A 9 -13.03 33.92 44.44
C GLN A 9 -13.76 35.05 43.70
N ASP A 10 -13.02 36.07 43.25
CA ASP A 10 -12.93 36.38 41.81
C ASP A 10 -11.91 37.50 41.47
N SER A 11 -11.32 37.34 40.28
CA SER A 11 -10.68 38.38 39.44
C SER A 11 -9.18 38.70 39.59
N ILE A 12 -8.30 37.71 39.39
CA ILE A 12 -7.10 37.91 38.54
C ILE A 12 -6.94 36.66 37.66
N ALA A 13 -7.76 36.60 36.61
CA ALA A 13 -7.70 35.59 35.56
C ALA A 13 -7.75 36.30 34.21
N SER A 14 -6.60 36.74 33.70
CA SER A 14 -6.56 37.28 32.33
C SER A 14 -5.22 37.17 31.60
N PHE A 15 -4.22 36.41 32.07
CA PHE A 15 -2.99 36.23 31.25
C PHE A 15 -2.29 34.85 31.32
N GLU A 16 -2.82 33.88 32.06
CA GLU A 16 -2.36 32.48 32.04
C GLU A 16 -3.54 31.56 31.70
N ARG A 17 -3.85 31.41 30.42
CA ARG A 17 -4.77 30.36 29.96
C ARG A 17 -4.52 30.01 28.49
N VAL A 18 -3.32 29.56 28.15
CA VAL A 18 -3.05 28.89 26.88
C VAL A 18 -2.01 27.78 27.13
N TYR A 19 -2.50 26.53 27.18
CA TYR A 19 -1.77 25.25 27.33
C TYR A 19 -1.27 24.82 28.72
N THR A 20 -2.18 24.75 29.69
CA THR A 20 -2.22 23.64 30.66
C THR A 20 -3.63 23.05 30.64
N MET A 21 -3.87 22.11 29.72
CA MET A 21 -5.02 21.20 29.87
C MET A 21 -4.58 20.06 30.78
N GLU A 22 -4.55 20.33 32.08
CA GLU A 22 -5.11 19.37 33.04
C GLU A 22 -6.63 19.52 32.92
N ASP A 23 -7.19 18.91 31.88
CA ASP A 23 -8.62 18.60 31.87
C ASP A 23 -8.79 17.43 32.83
N ASP A 24 -9.37 17.72 33.99
CA ASP A 24 -10.02 16.76 34.90
C ASP A 24 -11.33 16.22 34.28
N HIS A 25 -11.32 16.04 32.95
CA HIS A 25 -12.19 15.09 32.30
C HIS A 25 -11.59 13.73 32.59
N PRO A 26 -12.38 12.73 33.04
CA PRO A 26 -11.87 11.36 33.05
C PRO A 26 -11.30 11.16 31.66
N ALA A 27 -10.00 10.87 31.58
CA ALA A 27 -9.35 10.53 30.33
C ALA A 27 -10.35 9.61 29.66
N LYS A 28 -10.98 10.08 28.58
CA LYS A 28 -11.68 9.16 27.70
C LYS A 28 -10.50 8.34 27.23
N GLU A 29 -10.25 7.23 27.93
CA GLU A 29 -9.40 6.16 27.47
C GLU A 29 -9.75 6.07 26.00
N LEU A 30 -8.84 6.51 25.13
CA LEU A 30 -8.99 6.26 23.71
C LEU A 30 -9.08 4.75 23.68
N PRO A 31 -10.27 4.19 23.47
CA PRO A 31 -10.54 2.81 23.85
C PRO A 31 -9.56 1.98 23.07
N GLU A 32 -8.74 1.19 23.78
CA GLU A 32 -7.60 0.44 23.26
C GLU A 32 -7.81 0.14 21.78
N MET A 33 -7.09 0.85 20.92
CA MET A 33 -7.18 0.65 19.48
C MET A 33 -6.52 -0.71 19.23
N GLU A 34 -7.32 -1.78 19.31
CA GLU A 34 -6.97 -3.21 19.29
C GLU A 34 -6.13 -3.63 18.06
N GLY A 35 -4.90 -3.14 17.93
CA GLY A 35 -3.93 -3.51 16.89
C GLY A 35 -2.78 -4.34 17.44
N SER A 36 -2.03 -5.01 16.57
CA SER A 36 -0.72 -5.55 16.98
C SER A 36 0.28 -4.40 17.15
N PRO A 37 1.37 -4.57 17.92
CA PRO A 37 2.45 -3.56 17.96
C PRO A 37 2.99 -3.23 16.57
N GLN A 38 3.10 -4.25 15.70
CA GLN A 38 3.51 -4.07 14.30
C GLN A 38 2.54 -3.19 13.51
N ASP A 39 1.23 -3.26 13.78
CA ASP A 39 0.25 -2.41 13.12
C ASP A 39 0.48 -0.92 13.46
N GLN A 40 0.92 -0.62 14.69
CA GLN A 40 1.24 0.75 15.10
C GLN A 40 2.53 1.23 14.43
N ASP A 41 3.57 0.38 14.42
CA ASP A 41 4.85 0.67 13.76
C ASP A 41 4.67 0.93 12.26
N ASP A 42 3.85 0.11 11.58
CA ASP A 42 3.55 0.26 10.16
C ASP A 42 2.85 1.61 9.88
N MET A 43 1.90 2.03 10.73
CA MET A 43 1.19 3.30 10.59
C MET A 43 2.09 4.51 10.83
N ILE A 44 2.94 4.47 11.87
CA ILE A 44 3.91 5.53 12.17
C ILE A 44 4.89 5.70 11.00
N ARG A 45 5.41 4.59 10.46
CA ARG A 45 6.33 4.57 9.31
C ARG A 45 5.72 5.23 8.07
N MET A 46 4.43 4.99 7.83
CA MET A 46 3.68 5.58 6.71
C MET A 46 3.18 7.00 6.97
N GLY A 47 3.42 7.55 8.17
CA GLY A 47 2.94 8.88 8.57
C GLY A 47 1.42 8.97 8.69
N LYS A 48 0.77 7.86 9.06
CA LYS A 48 -0.69 7.78 9.20
C LYS A 48 -1.09 7.66 10.67
N ILE A 49 -2.13 8.39 11.06
CA ILE A 49 -2.78 8.24 12.36
C ILE A 49 -3.78 7.10 12.26
N GLN A 50 -3.78 6.19 13.24
CA GLN A 50 -4.78 5.13 13.33
C GLN A 50 -6.12 5.75 13.76
N GLU A 51 -7.06 5.91 12.83
CA GLU A 51 -8.40 6.45 13.10
C GLU A 51 -9.49 5.38 13.09
N LEU A 52 -9.30 4.30 12.31
CA LEU A 52 -10.24 3.20 12.17
C LEU A 52 -10.00 2.13 13.24
N LYS A 53 -11.07 1.43 13.65
CA LYS A 53 -10.96 0.34 14.63
C LYS A 53 -10.57 -0.98 13.93
N ARG A 54 -9.49 -1.62 14.37
CA ARG A 54 -9.08 -2.95 13.92
C ARG A 54 -10.02 -4.03 14.48
N ASN A 55 -10.97 -4.48 13.67
CA ASN A 55 -12.00 -5.44 14.04
C ASN A 55 -11.96 -6.74 13.22
N PHE A 56 -11.26 -6.76 12.09
CA PHE A 56 -11.18 -7.94 11.24
C PHE A 56 -10.08 -8.90 11.72
N ARG A 57 -10.51 -10.11 12.08
CA ARG A 57 -9.63 -11.26 12.33
C ARG A 57 -9.15 -11.87 11.02
N PRO A 58 -8.09 -12.69 11.00
CA PRO A 58 -7.53 -13.28 9.78
C PRO A 58 -8.54 -13.97 8.86
N LEU A 59 -9.37 -14.86 9.42
CA LEU A 59 -10.39 -15.57 8.64
C LEU A 59 -11.48 -14.61 8.15
N ALA A 60 -11.80 -13.56 8.93
CA ALA A 60 -12.75 -12.54 8.51
C ALA A 60 -12.18 -11.72 7.34
N ALA A 61 -10.89 -11.40 7.32
CA ALA A 61 -10.26 -10.70 6.19
C ALA A 61 -10.31 -11.55 4.90
N LEU A 62 -9.99 -12.85 5.00
CA LEU A 62 -10.12 -13.78 3.87
C LEU A 62 -11.58 -13.92 3.40
N SER A 63 -12.50 -14.07 4.36
CA SER A 63 -13.94 -14.18 4.09
C SER A 63 -14.49 -12.89 3.46
N PHE A 64 -13.99 -11.73 3.87
CA PHE A 64 -14.32 -10.44 3.25
C PHE A 64 -13.86 -10.41 1.81
N SER A 65 -12.60 -10.77 1.55
CA SER A 65 -12.04 -10.87 0.20
C SER A 65 -12.88 -11.80 -0.71
N ALA A 66 -13.19 -13.00 -0.22
CA ALA A 66 -13.90 -14.01 -1.00
C ALA A 66 -15.35 -13.60 -1.32
N VAL A 67 -16.11 -13.15 -0.31
CA VAL A 67 -17.52 -12.75 -0.49
C VAL A 67 -17.64 -11.45 -1.26
N LEU A 68 -16.74 -10.48 -1.08
CA LEU A 68 -16.75 -9.24 -1.84
C LEU A 68 -16.52 -9.52 -3.32
N GLN A 69 -15.53 -10.35 -3.66
CA GLN A 69 -15.24 -10.66 -5.06
C GLN A 69 -16.40 -11.38 -5.75
N ALA A 70 -17.07 -12.32 -5.05
CA ALA A 70 -18.17 -13.12 -5.60
C ALA A 70 -17.92 -13.60 -7.05
N THR A 71 -16.69 -14.06 -7.32
CA THR A 71 -16.22 -14.31 -8.68
C THR A 71 -17.07 -15.34 -9.40
N TRP A 72 -17.43 -16.45 -8.72
CA TRP A 72 -18.20 -17.51 -9.36
C TRP A 72 -19.63 -17.06 -9.70
N GLU A 73 -20.20 -16.16 -8.91
CA GLU A 73 -21.47 -15.53 -9.21
C GLU A 73 -21.33 -14.62 -10.41
N PHE A 74 -20.40 -13.65 -10.37
CA PHE A 74 -20.24 -12.65 -11.43
C PHE A 74 -19.89 -13.25 -12.79
N VAL A 75 -19.04 -14.28 -12.85
CA VAL A 75 -18.76 -14.98 -14.14
C VAL A 75 -20.00 -15.71 -14.68
N LEU A 76 -20.91 -16.16 -13.81
CA LEU A 76 -22.15 -16.83 -14.21
C LEU A 76 -23.23 -15.83 -14.65
N ILE A 77 -23.30 -14.64 -14.05
CA ILE A 77 -24.36 -13.67 -14.36
C ILE A 77 -23.95 -12.63 -15.42
N SER A 78 -22.65 -12.47 -15.69
CA SER A 78 -22.09 -11.46 -16.61
C SER A 78 -21.22 -12.07 -17.71
N ASN A 79 -21.78 -12.97 -18.53
CA ASN A 79 -21.05 -13.70 -19.58
C ASN A 79 -21.43 -13.35 -21.03
N THR A 80 -22.33 -12.39 -21.24
CA THR A 80 -22.82 -12.01 -22.57
C THR A 80 -21.68 -11.69 -23.55
N GLN A 81 -20.73 -10.82 -23.16
CA GLN A 81 -19.64 -10.41 -24.04
C GLN A 81 -18.70 -11.58 -24.41
N GLY A 82 -18.46 -12.48 -23.45
CA GLY A 82 -17.61 -13.65 -23.66
C GLY A 82 -18.26 -14.67 -24.58
N LEU A 83 -19.59 -14.84 -24.47
CA LEU A 83 -20.37 -15.71 -25.36
C LEU A 83 -20.47 -15.13 -26.77
N GLU A 84 -20.74 -13.83 -26.89
CA GLU A 84 -20.83 -13.11 -28.17
C GLU A 84 -19.52 -13.20 -28.94
N ASN A 85 -18.40 -12.89 -28.29
CA ASN A 85 -17.09 -12.77 -28.94
C ASN A 85 -16.14 -13.95 -28.65
N GLY A 86 -16.68 -15.09 -28.25
CA GLY A 86 -15.88 -16.29 -28.01
C GLY A 86 -16.63 -17.62 -28.07
N GLY A 87 -17.95 -17.63 -27.95
CA GLY A 87 -18.73 -18.86 -27.84
C GLY A 87 -18.39 -19.64 -26.58
N LEU A 88 -18.64 -20.95 -26.60
CA LEU A 88 -18.40 -21.80 -25.43
C LEU A 88 -16.90 -21.91 -25.12
N ALA A 89 -16.11 -22.25 -26.14
CA ALA A 89 -14.67 -22.45 -25.99
C ALA A 89 -13.96 -21.14 -25.62
N GLY A 90 -14.40 -20.01 -26.20
CA GLY A 90 -13.83 -18.71 -25.89
C GLY A 90 -14.06 -18.29 -24.45
N VAL A 91 -15.25 -18.48 -23.88
CA VAL A 91 -15.50 -18.21 -22.46
C VAL A 91 -14.59 -19.06 -21.57
N PHE A 92 -14.48 -20.36 -21.84
CA PHE A 92 -13.65 -21.26 -21.03
C PHE A 92 -12.16 -20.89 -21.09
N TRP A 93 -11.59 -20.85 -22.30
CA TRP A 93 -10.16 -20.59 -22.45
C TRP A 93 -9.80 -19.18 -21.99
N SER A 94 -10.66 -18.19 -22.27
CA SER A 94 -10.42 -16.81 -21.84
C SER A 94 -10.35 -16.65 -20.35
N TYR A 95 -11.20 -17.39 -19.64
CA TYR A 95 -11.11 -17.50 -18.21
C TYR A 95 -9.80 -18.14 -17.74
N VAL A 96 -9.37 -19.25 -18.35
CA VAL A 96 -8.13 -19.95 -17.96
C VAL A 96 -6.90 -19.06 -18.09
N TRP A 97 -6.66 -18.44 -19.26
CA TRP A 97 -5.47 -17.60 -19.42
C TRP A 97 -5.56 -16.31 -18.60
N THR A 98 -6.76 -15.77 -18.39
CA THR A 98 -6.99 -14.61 -17.53
C THR A 98 -6.71 -14.95 -16.08
N PHE A 99 -7.19 -16.10 -15.60
CA PHE A 99 -6.96 -16.55 -14.24
C PHE A 99 -5.46 -16.67 -13.92
N VAL A 100 -4.68 -17.20 -14.86
CA VAL A 100 -3.22 -17.30 -14.75
C VAL A 100 -2.55 -15.92 -14.84
N GLY A 101 -2.85 -15.15 -15.88
CA GLY A 101 -2.25 -13.84 -16.14
C GLY A 101 -2.54 -12.83 -15.03
N PHE A 102 -3.80 -12.72 -14.62
CA PHE A 102 -4.25 -11.86 -13.54
C PHE A 102 -3.74 -12.37 -12.18
N GLY A 103 -3.50 -13.67 -12.04
CA GLY A 103 -2.82 -14.24 -10.86
C GLY A 103 -1.46 -13.61 -10.58
N PHE A 104 -0.67 -13.28 -11.62
CA PHE A 104 0.60 -12.56 -11.47
C PHE A 104 0.40 -11.13 -10.93
N ILE A 105 -0.65 -10.43 -11.39
CA ILE A 105 -1.03 -9.12 -10.85
C ILE A 105 -1.33 -9.27 -9.35
N ILE A 106 -2.21 -10.20 -8.98
CA ILE A 106 -2.67 -10.37 -7.60
C ILE A 106 -1.53 -10.63 -6.64
N VAL A 107 -0.60 -11.52 -6.99
CA VAL A 107 0.54 -11.82 -6.10
C VAL A 107 1.50 -10.62 -6.00
N SER A 108 1.62 -9.79 -7.05
CA SER A 108 2.36 -8.52 -6.97
C SER A 108 1.68 -7.51 -6.05
N LEU A 109 0.35 -7.37 -6.13
CA LEU A 109 -0.42 -6.51 -5.23
C LEU A 109 -0.35 -6.99 -3.78
N ALA A 110 -0.43 -8.30 -3.55
CA ALA A 110 -0.27 -8.89 -2.22
C ALA A 110 1.10 -8.57 -1.63
N GLU A 111 2.18 -8.66 -2.40
CA GLU A 111 3.50 -8.28 -1.90
C GLU A 111 3.56 -6.80 -1.48
N MET A 112 2.99 -5.90 -2.30
CA MET A 112 2.90 -4.47 -2.00
C MET A 112 2.03 -4.18 -0.77
N ALA A 113 0.90 -4.87 -0.63
CA ALA A 113 0.03 -4.78 0.55
C ALA A 113 0.72 -5.26 1.83
N SER A 114 1.68 -6.20 1.73
CA SER A 114 2.50 -6.62 2.88
C SER A 114 3.52 -5.55 3.30
N MET A 115 4.09 -4.82 2.33
CA MET A 115 5.06 -3.74 2.59
C MET A 115 4.42 -2.47 3.12
N ALA A 116 3.23 -2.11 2.61
CA ALA A 116 2.52 -0.89 2.96
C ALA A 116 1.01 -1.18 3.14
N PRO A 117 0.62 -1.75 4.31
CA PRO A 117 -0.77 -2.09 4.61
C PRO A 117 -1.57 -0.86 5.04
N THR A 118 -2.02 -0.05 4.08
CA THR A 118 -2.90 1.12 4.33
C THR A 118 -4.11 1.12 3.41
N SER A 119 -5.21 1.74 3.87
CA SER A 119 -6.46 1.85 3.13
C SER A 119 -6.31 2.58 1.79
N GLY A 120 -5.21 3.33 1.60
CA GLY A 120 -4.89 3.98 0.34
C GLY A 120 -4.51 3.04 -0.82
N GLY A 121 -4.10 1.80 -0.52
CA GLY A 121 -3.80 0.80 -1.55
C GLY A 121 -2.84 1.30 -2.64
N GLN A 122 -3.28 1.23 -3.89
CA GLN A 122 -2.51 1.49 -5.10
C GLN A 122 -1.82 2.87 -5.10
N TYR A 123 -2.55 3.95 -4.81
CA TYR A 123 -1.95 5.29 -4.88
C TYR A 123 -0.87 5.48 -3.82
N HIS A 124 -1.04 4.83 -2.67
CA HIS A 124 -0.06 4.85 -1.60
C HIS A 124 1.15 3.98 -1.94
N TRP A 125 0.95 2.81 -2.55
CA TRP A 125 2.04 1.97 -3.06
C TRP A 125 2.85 2.72 -4.13
N VAL A 126 2.18 3.43 -5.03
CA VAL A 126 2.85 4.31 -6.00
C VAL A 126 3.66 5.38 -5.28
N SER A 127 3.09 6.06 -4.29
CA SER A 127 3.84 7.05 -3.49
C SER A 127 5.08 6.45 -2.81
N GLU A 128 4.99 5.22 -2.32
CA GLU A 128 6.10 4.56 -1.61
C GLU A 128 7.22 4.09 -2.56
N PHE A 129 6.85 3.53 -3.72
CA PHE A 129 7.79 2.82 -4.59
C PHE A 129 8.28 3.64 -5.80
N SER A 130 7.61 4.74 -6.13
CA SER A 130 8.02 5.61 -7.24
C SER A 130 9.30 6.40 -6.95
N SER A 131 9.96 6.88 -8.01
CA SER A 131 11.08 7.80 -7.84
C SER A 131 10.61 9.13 -7.23
N PRO A 132 11.42 9.79 -6.38
CA PRO A 132 11.03 11.04 -5.74
C PRO A 132 10.57 12.14 -6.72
N ARG A 133 11.13 12.14 -7.94
CA ARG A 133 10.79 13.10 -9.01
C ARG A 133 9.34 12.97 -9.50
N TYR A 134 8.82 11.75 -9.60
CA TYR A 134 7.49 11.49 -10.17
C TYR A 134 6.45 11.10 -9.12
N GLN A 135 6.86 11.02 -7.85
CA GLN A 135 6.04 10.49 -6.75
C GLN A 135 4.68 11.16 -6.62
N LYS A 136 4.64 12.49 -6.56
CA LYS A 136 3.39 13.26 -6.41
C LYS A 136 2.45 13.06 -7.59
N LEU A 137 2.94 13.27 -8.81
CA LEU A 137 2.15 13.15 -10.03
C LEU A 137 1.56 11.74 -10.19
N LEU A 138 2.41 10.71 -10.11
CA LEU A 138 1.98 9.32 -10.31
C LEU A 138 1.00 8.86 -9.22
N SER A 139 1.25 9.20 -7.96
CA SER A 139 0.33 8.85 -6.88
C SER A 139 -1.00 9.59 -7.00
N TYR A 140 -0.99 10.86 -7.40
CA TYR A 140 -2.22 11.65 -7.57
C TYR A 140 -3.10 11.11 -8.69
N THR A 141 -2.55 10.87 -9.90
CA THR A 141 -3.33 10.30 -11.01
C THR A 141 -3.81 8.88 -10.70
N THR A 142 -2.98 8.07 -10.03
CA THR A 142 -3.37 6.73 -9.56
C THR A 142 -4.52 6.80 -8.56
N GLY A 143 -4.51 7.77 -7.64
CA GLY A 143 -5.59 7.98 -6.67
C GLY A 143 -6.92 8.31 -7.34
N TRP A 144 -6.92 9.23 -8.31
CA TRP A 144 -8.12 9.57 -9.09
C TRP A 144 -8.65 8.39 -9.90
N MET A 145 -7.78 7.66 -10.60
CA MET A 145 -8.18 6.47 -11.36
C MET A 145 -8.66 5.35 -10.44
N SER A 146 -8.09 5.23 -9.23
CA SER A 146 -8.57 4.30 -8.22
C SER A 146 -9.99 4.69 -7.76
N VAL A 147 -10.25 5.96 -7.43
CA VAL A 147 -11.61 6.41 -7.08
C VAL A 147 -12.58 6.13 -8.22
N LEU A 148 -12.20 6.44 -9.47
CA LEU A 148 -13.02 6.18 -10.65
C LEU A 148 -13.39 4.70 -10.78
N ALA A 149 -12.41 3.80 -10.66
CA ALA A 149 -12.62 2.36 -10.75
C ALA A 149 -13.60 1.85 -9.68
N TRP A 150 -13.35 2.21 -8.42
CA TRP A 150 -14.16 1.75 -7.29
C TRP A 150 -15.58 2.33 -7.28
N GLN A 151 -15.78 3.55 -7.79
CA GLN A 151 -17.12 4.13 -7.94
C GLN A 151 -17.88 3.48 -9.11
N ALA A 152 -17.20 3.25 -10.24
CA ALA A 152 -17.77 2.55 -11.39
C ALA A 152 -18.18 1.11 -11.05
N GLY A 153 -17.34 0.38 -10.30
CA GLY A 153 -17.65 -0.98 -9.83
C GLY A 153 -18.83 -1.04 -8.85
N ALA A 154 -18.95 -0.08 -7.93
CA ALA A 154 -20.07 -0.02 -7.00
C ALA A 154 -21.41 0.20 -7.73
N ALA A 155 -21.40 1.02 -8.79
CA ALA A 155 -22.56 1.24 -9.65
C ALA A 155 -22.90 -0.02 -10.46
N SER A 156 -21.90 -0.68 -11.08
CA SER A 156 -22.12 -1.82 -11.96
C SER A 156 -22.71 -3.04 -11.23
N GLY A 157 -22.23 -3.35 -10.03
CA GLY A 157 -22.76 -4.46 -9.23
C GLY A 157 -24.22 -4.23 -8.80
N SER A 158 -24.56 -3.00 -8.41
CA SER A 158 -25.93 -2.60 -8.06
C SER A 158 -26.87 -2.66 -9.27
N PHE A 159 -26.38 -2.24 -10.44
CA PHE A 159 -27.10 -2.32 -11.70
C PHE A 159 -27.45 -3.76 -12.06
N LEU A 160 -26.45 -4.63 -12.08
CA LEU A 160 -26.62 -6.04 -12.44
C LEU A 160 -27.67 -6.72 -11.55
N THR A 161 -27.61 -6.47 -10.23
CA THR A 161 -28.59 -6.98 -9.28
C THR A 161 -30.01 -6.49 -9.60
N GLY A 162 -30.18 -5.19 -9.83
CA GLY A 162 -31.48 -4.61 -10.14
C GLY A 162 -32.09 -5.12 -11.45
N THR A 163 -31.27 -5.22 -12.50
CA THR A 163 -31.73 -5.69 -13.82
C THR A 163 -31.99 -7.21 -13.86
N ILE A 164 -31.26 -8.01 -13.07
CA ILE A 164 -31.58 -9.44 -12.95
C ILE A 164 -32.94 -9.62 -12.25
N ILE A 165 -33.22 -8.83 -11.20
CA ILE A 165 -34.55 -8.84 -10.55
C ILE A 165 -35.64 -8.49 -11.58
N GLN A 166 -35.41 -7.47 -12.42
CA GLN A 166 -36.32 -7.13 -13.51
C GLN A 166 -36.50 -8.30 -14.50
N GLY A 167 -35.41 -8.98 -14.88
CA GLY A 167 -35.46 -10.16 -15.75
C GLY A 167 -36.29 -11.31 -15.17
N LEU A 168 -36.25 -11.52 -13.85
CA LEU A 168 -37.11 -12.50 -13.18
C LEU A 168 -38.60 -12.11 -13.20
N ILE A 169 -38.91 -10.81 -13.20
CA ILE A 169 -40.29 -10.32 -13.35
C ILE A 169 -40.78 -10.61 -14.77
N SER A 170 -40.00 -10.27 -15.81
CA SER A 170 -40.34 -10.58 -17.21
C SER A 170 -40.57 -12.07 -17.44
N LEU A 171 -39.81 -12.92 -16.75
CA LEU A 171 -39.94 -14.38 -16.85
C LEU A 171 -41.21 -14.92 -16.18
N ARG A 172 -41.72 -14.22 -15.16
CA ARG A 172 -42.96 -14.61 -14.45
C ARG A 172 -44.20 -14.06 -15.13
N ASP A 173 -44.12 -12.86 -15.68
CA ASP A 173 -45.23 -12.16 -16.32
C ASP A 173 -44.87 -11.81 -17.77
N PRO A 174 -45.31 -12.61 -18.75
CA PRO A 174 -45.05 -12.34 -20.16
C PRO A 174 -45.66 -11.02 -20.68
N SER A 175 -46.60 -10.40 -19.94
CA SER A 175 -47.18 -9.11 -20.30
C SER A 175 -46.38 -7.91 -19.79
N TYR A 176 -45.37 -8.16 -18.95
CA TYR A 176 -44.49 -7.12 -18.45
C TYR A 176 -43.53 -6.64 -19.53
N GLU A 177 -43.64 -5.37 -19.91
CA GLU A 177 -42.71 -4.71 -20.83
C GLU A 177 -41.58 -4.03 -20.04
N PRO A 178 -40.36 -4.60 -19.98
CA PRO A 178 -39.28 -4.03 -19.21
C PRO A 178 -38.81 -2.70 -19.82
N GLN A 179 -38.86 -1.64 -19.02
CA GLN A 179 -38.34 -0.32 -19.37
C GLN A 179 -37.11 0.00 -18.53
N ASN A 180 -36.15 0.72 -19.11
CA ASN A 180 -34.87 1.01 -18.44
C ASN A 180 -35.04 1.76 -17.11
N TRP A 181 -36.01 2.66 -17.02
CA TRP A 181 -36.28 3.41 -15.79
C TRP A 181 -36.76 2.51 -14.64
N GLN A 182 -37.48 1.42 -14.94
CA GLN A 182 -37.92 0.44 -13.94
C GLN A 182 -36.72 -0.33 -13.38
N GLY A 183 -35.79 -0.73 -14.27
CA GLY A 183 -34.50 -1.31 -13.87
C GLY A 183 -33.73 -0.38 -12.94
N THR A 184 -33.62 0.91 -13.28
CA THR A 184 -32.98 1.93 -12.45
C THR A 184 -33.62 2.06 -11.05
N LEU A 185 -34.94 1.89 -10.90
CA LEU A 185 -35.58 1.90 -9.58
C LEU A 185 -35.13 0.72 -8.70
N PHE A 186 -34.92 -0.47 -9.28
CA PHE A 186 -34.35 -1.60 -8.54
C PHE A 186 -32.89 -1.35 -8.14
N VAL A 187 -32.14 -0.61 -8.95
CA VAL A 187 -30.78 -0.15 -8.58
C VAL A 187 -30.84 0.78 -7.37
N PHE A 188 -31.78 1.73 -7.34
CA PHE A 188 -31.98 2.60 -6.16
C PHE A 188 -32.38 1.81 -4.91
N ALA A 189 -33.21 0.79 -5.04
CA ALA A 189 -33.53 -0.12 -3.94
C ALA A 189 -32.26 -0.83 -3.42
N MET A 190 -31.41 -1.32 -4.31
CA MET A 190 -30.13 -1.94 -3.93
C MET A 190 -29.20 -0.92 -3.24
N ILE A 191 -29.11 0.31 -3.75
CA ILE A 191 -28.31 1.38 -3.13
C ILE A 191 -28.82 1.70 -1.72
N ALA A 192 -30.14 1.74 -1.51
CA ALA A 192 -30.72 1.95 -0.18
C ALA A 192 -30.33 0.82 0.80
N VAL A 193 -30.34 -0.44 0.34
CA VAL A 193 -29.84 -1.59 1.11
C VAL A 193 -28.35 -1.42 1.43
N ILE A 194 -27.52 -1.10 0.43
CA ILE A 194 -26.08 -0.87 0.61
C ILE A 194 -25.82 0.20 1.67
N TYR A 195 -26.51 1.35 1.57
CA TYR A 195 -26.39 2.45 2.52
C TYR A 195 -26.81 2.03 3.93
N PHE A 196 -27.95 1.34 4.05
CA PHE A 196 -28.46 0.86 5.33
C PHE A 196 -27.43 -0.03 6.04
N PHE A 197 -26.90 -1.03 5.33
CA PHE A 197 -25.93 -1.96 5.92
C PHE A 197 -24.59 -1.30 6.23
N ASN A 198 -24.09 -0.43 5.34
CA ASN A 198 -22.80 0.24 5.55
C ASN A 198 -22.83 1.33 6.62
N VAL A 199 -23.99 1.92 6.93
CA VAL A 199 -24.10 2.95 7.96
C VAL A 199 -24.62 2.37 9.27
N TYR A 200 -25.73 1.65 9.23
CA TYR A 200 -26.46 1.19 10.43
C TYR A 200 -26.07 -0.22 10.88
N ALA A 201 -25.68 -1.11 9.97
CA ALA A 201 -25.26 -2.47 10.30
C ALA A 201 -23.73 -2.68 10.27
N ALA A 202 -22.94 -1.61 10.14
CA ALA A 202 -21.49 -1.69 9.95
C ALA A 202 -20.77 -2.48 11.06
N SER A 203 -21.23 -2.36 12.30
CA SER A 203 -20.66 -3.08 13.45
C SER A 203 -20.95 -4.57 13.45
N TRP A 204 -21.94 -5.02 12.67
CA TRP A 204 -22.32 -6.42 12.52
C TRP A 204 -21.53 -7.12 11.40
N ILE A 205 -21.14 -6.39 10.36
CA ILE A 205 -20.45 -6.93 9.17
C ILE A 205 -19.24 -7.83 9.56
N PRO A 206 -18.29 -7.38 10.42
CA PRO A 206 -17.15 -8.23 10.78
C PRO A 206 -17.54 -9.51 11.55
N ARG A 207 -18.69 -9.51 12.23
CA ARG A 207 -19.16 -10.65 13.06
C ARG A 207 -19.81 -11.74 12.23
N ILE A 208 -20.49 -11.36 11.15
CA ILE A 208 -21.19 -12.30 10.27
C ILE A 208 -20.31 -12.81 9.12
N GLN A 209 -19.09 -12.28 8.98
CA GLN A 209 -18.24 -12.54 7.81
C GLN A 209 -17.99 -14.04 7.55
N ASN A 210 -17.78 -14.83 8.60
CA ASN A 210 -17.60 -16.28 8.46
C ASN A 210 -18.89 -17.00 8.07
N ILE A 211 -20.06 -16.50 8.52
CA ILE A 211 -21.38 -17.01 8.12
C ILE A 211 -21.60 -16.70 6.64
N LEU A 212 -21.23 -15.49 6.20
CA LEU A 212 -21.30 -15.10 4.79
C LEU A 212 -20.40 -15.99 3.92
N LEU A 213 -19.19 -16.34 4.39
CA LEU A 213 -18.33 -17.29 3.67
C LEU A 213 -18.96 -18.69 3.59
N ALA A 214 -19.56 -19.19 4.69
CA ALA A 214 -20.25 -20.46 4.67
C ALA A 214 -21.45 -20.45 3.72
N LEU A 215 -22.22 -19.35 3.70
CA LEU A 215 -23.34 -19.15 2.78
C LEU A 215 -22.87 -19.10 1.32
N HIS A 216 -21.80 -18.34 1.04
CA HIS A 216 -21.15 -18.26 -0.28
C HIS A 216 -20.80 -19.64 -0.84
N LEU A 217 -20.15 -20.48 -0.01
CA LEU A 217 -19.78 -21.85 -0.39
C LEU A 217 -20.99 -22.77 -0.51
N LEU A 218 -21.99 -22.64 0.39
CA LEU A 218 -23.21 -23.44 0.33
C LEU A 218 -24.01 -23.14 -0.94
N CYS A 219 -24.19 -21.86 -1.28
CA CYS A 219 -24.82 -21.44 -2.53
C CYS A 219 -24.06 -22.05 -3.73
N TRP A 220 -22.73 -21.95 -3.75
CA TRP A 220 -21.91 -22.56 -4.79
C TRP A 220 -22.16 -24.06 -4.94
N VAL A 221 -22.16 -24.83 -3.84
CA VAL A 221 -22.44 -26.28 -3.87
C VAL A 221 -23.80 -26.57 -4.47
N VAL A 222 -24.84 -25.81 -4.09
CA VAL A 222 -26.19 -26.01 -4.62
C VAL A 222 -26.25 -25.73 -6.12
N ILE A 223 -25.66 -24.62 -6.59
CA ILE A 223 -25.66 -24.27 -8.02
C ILE A 223 -24.92 -25.32 -8.84
N VAL A 224 -23.74 -25.75 -8.40
CA VAL A 224 -22.97 -26.83 -9.06
C VAL A 224 -23.79 -28.11 -9.10
N ALA A 225 -24.35 -28.55 -7.96
CA ALA A 225 -25.14 -29.77 -7.90
C ALA A 225 -26.34 -29.74 -8.87
N VAL A 226 -27.05 -28.62 -8.95
CA VAL A 226 -28.20 -28.48 -9.86
C VAL A 226 -27.77 -28.48 -11.32
N LEU A 227 -26.71 -27.75 -11.69
CA LEU A 227 -26.20 -27.73 -13.07
C LEU A 227 -25.74 -29.12 -13.53
N PHE A 228 -25.00 -29.85 -12.70
CA PHE A 228 -24.47 -31.15 -13.07
C PHE A 228 -25.48 -32.31 -12.93
N ALA A 229 -26.50 -32.19 -12.07
CA ALA A 229 -27.46 -33.28 -11.88
C ALA A 229 -28.71 -33.15 -12.76
N MET A 230 -29.12 -31.93 -13.12
CA MET A 230 -30.44 -31.68 -13.74
C MET A 230 -30.36 -31.14 -15.17
N ALA A 231 -29.30 -30.41 -15.53
CA ALA A 231 -29.22 -29.80 -16.85
C ALA A 231 -28.87 -30.85 -17.94
N PRO A 232 -29.43 -30.73 -19.15
CA PRO A 232 -28.89 -31.45 -20.31
C PRO A 232 -27.49 -30.92 -20.63
N HIS A 233 -26.55 -31.82 -20.90
CA HIS A 233 -25.16 -31.44 -21.16
C HIS A 233 -24.75 -31.59 -22.62
N ASN A 234 -24.09 -30.57 -23.14
CA ASN A 234 -23.30 -30.64 -24.35
C ASN A 234 -22.13 -31.62 -24.19
N SER A 235 -21.62 -32.10 -25.32
CA SER A 235 -20.37 -32.85 -25.33
C SER A 235 -19.20 -31.97 -24.87
N ALA A 236 -18.21 -32.59 -24.21
CA ALA A 236 -16.98 -31.90 -23.82
C ALA A 236 -16.25 -31.31 -25.04
N GLU A 237 -16.27 -32.02 -26.17
CA GLU A 237 -15.72 -31.54 -27.44
C GLU A 237 -16.35 -30.21 -27.84
N THR A 238 -17.69 -30.12 -27.86
CA THR A 238 -18.41 -28.88 -28.15
C THR A 238 -17.99 -27.74 -27.22
N VAL A 239 -17.93 -27.98 -25.91
CA VAL A 239 -17.58 -26.94 -24.93
C VAL A 239 -16.17 -26.40 -25.14
N PHE A 240 -15.19 -27.26 -25.42
CA PHE A 240 -13.79 -26.85 -25.48
C PHE A 240 -13.30 -26.44 -26.88
N THR A 241 -14.10 -26.67 -27.92
CA THR A 241 -13.69 -26.41 -29.32
C THR A 241 -14.66 -25.52 -30.11
N SER A 242 -15.88 -25.27 -29.63
CA SER A 242 -16.84 -24.42 -30.32
C SER A 242 -16.60 -22.93 -30.04
N PHE A 243 -16.02 -22.25 -31.03
CA PHE A 243 -15.78 -20.81 -31.02
C PHE A 243 -16.87 -20.06 -31.79
N HIS A 244 -17.19 -18.85 -31.33
CA HIS A 244 -18.16 -17.95 -31.98
C HIS A 244 -17.59 -16.54 -32.07
N ASN A 245 -17.78 -15.88 -33.21
CA ASN A 245 -17.37 -14.51 -33.48
C ASN A 245 -18.62 -13.72 -33.89
N GLY A 246 -19.45 -13.37 -32.91
CA GLY A 246 -20.68 -12.61 -33.10
C GLY A 246 -20.43 -11.13 -33.39
N GLY A 247 -19.25 -10.60 -33.03
CA GLY A 247 -18.87 -9.21 -33.31
C GLY A 247 -18.35 -8.95 -34.72
N ASP A 248 -18.34 -9.97 -35.61
CA ASP A 248 -17.85 -9.88 -36.99
C ASP A 248 -16.42 -9.32 -37.14
N TRP A 249 -15.55 -9.66 -36.19
CA TRP A 249 -14.14 -9.29 -36.26
C TRP A 249 -13.42 -10.04 -37.38
N SER A 250 -12.37 -9.44 -37.94
CA SER A 250 -11.59 -10.03 -39.04
C SER A 250 -10.97 -11.39 -38.72
N THR A 251 -10.71 -11.67 -37.44
CA THR A 251 -10.19 -12.96 -36.98
C THR A 251 -10.84 -13.37 -35.65
N MET A 252 -10.94 -14.68 -35.44
CA MET A 252 -11.39 -15.25 -34.16
C MET A 252 -10.48 -14.82 -33.00
N SER A 253 -9.17 -14.68 -33.24
CA SER A 253 -8.23 -14.23 -32.21
C SER A 253 -8.58 -12.85 -31.68
N ILE A 254 -8.89 -11.88 -32.55
CA ILE A 254 -9.29 -10.53 -32.13
C ILE A 254 -10.62 -10.58 -31.37
N SER A 255 -11.60 -11.32 -31.89
CA SER A 255 -12.88 -11.56 -31.20
C SER A 255 -12.64 -12.06 -29.77
N LEU A 256 -11.82 -13.11 -29.61
CA LEU A 256 -11.51 -13.68 -28.30
C LEU A 256 -10.85 -12.68 -27.35
N MET A 257 -9.97 -11.81 -27.85
CA MET A 257 -9.35 -10.77 -27.02
C MET A 257 -10.35 -9.70 -26.55
N ILE A 258 -11.46 -9.52 -27.25
CA ILE A 258 -12.54 -8.62 -26.86
C ILE A 258 -13.49 -9.32 -25.90
N GLY A 259 -13.85 -10.58 -26.19
CA GLY A 259 -14.70 -11.42 -25.33
C GLY A 259 -14.11 -11.67 -23.94
N GLN A 260 -12.77 -11.68 -23.80
CA GLN A 260 -12.07 -11.93 -22.53
C GLN A 260 -12.41 -10.91 -21.43
N ILE A 261 -12.98 -9.75 -21.76
CA ILE A 261 -13.38 -8.74 -20.78
C ILE A 261 -14.32 -9.33 -19.71
N THR A 262 -15.10 -10.35 -20.06
CA THR A 262 -15.92 -11.14 -19.12
C THR A 262 -15.07 -11.78 -18.02
N ALA A 263 -13.96 -12.43 -18.40
CA ALA A 263 -13.06 -13.07 -17.46
C ALA A 263 -12.28 -12.05 -16.61
N ILE A 264 -11.88 -10.94 -17.22
CA ILE A 264 -11.19 -9.85 -16.52
C ILE A 264 -12.12 -9.24 -15.48
N TYR A 265 -13.39 -8.99 -15.85
CA TYR A 265 -14.41 -8.44 -14.95
C TYR A 265 -14.60 -9.32 -13.71
N GLY A 266 -14.69 -10.65 -13.88
CA GLY A 266 -14.79 -11.59 -12.76
C GLY A 266 -13.55 -11.61 -11.83
N SER A 267 -12.40 -11.13 -12.30
CA SER A 267 -11.14 -11.08 -11.55
C SER A 267 -10.90 -9.77 -10.80
N LEU A 268 -11.73 -8.74 -11.05
CA LEU A 268 -11.57 -7.40 -10.48
C LEU A 268 -11.74 -7.39 -8.96
N SER A 269 -11.28 -6.29 -8.35
CA SER A 269 -11.49 -5.97 -6.93
C SER A 269 -10.95 -7.02 -5.94
N SER A 270 -10.07 -7.89 -6.40
CA SER A 270 -9.34 -8.84 -5.55
C SER A 270 -8.44 -8.16 -4.51
N ASP A 271 -8.08 -6.91 -4.75
CA ASP A 271 -7.34 -6.02 -3.87
C ASP A 271 -8.22 -5.31 -2.83
N ALA A 272 -9.54 -5.53 -2.82
CA ALA A 272 -10.48 -4.82 -1.94
C ALA A 272 -10.10 -4.80 -0.46
N THR A 273 -9.48 -5.90 0.00
CA THR A 273 -9.04 -6.06 1.39
C THR A 273 -7.89 -5.10 1.75
N ALA A 274 -7.12 -4.61 0.77
CA ALA A 274 -6.12 -3.55 0.97
C ALA A 274 -6.76 -2.27 1.50
N HIS A 275 -7.93 -1.89 0.95
CA HIS A 275 -8.69 -0.72 1.41
C HIS A 275 -9.25 -0.88 2.83
N MET A 276 -9.26 -2.12 3.34
CA MET A 276 -9.69 -2.44 4.70
C MET A 276 -8.54 -2.71 5.67
N SER A 277 -7.29 -2.53 5.24
CA SER A 277 -6.10 -2.83 6.03
C SER A 277 -6.04 -2.10 7.39
N GLU A 278 -6.51 -0.86 7.47
CA GLU A 278 -6.58 -0.11 8.74
C GLU A 278 -7.61 -0.69 9.73
N GLU A 279 -8.53 -1.55 9.28
CA GLU A 279 -9.52 -2.27 10.09
C GLU A 279 -9.14 -3.76 10.31
N VAL A 280 -8.06 -4.25 9.70
CA VAL A 280 -7.56 -5.64 9.84
C VAL A 280 -6.50 -5.71 10.92
N LYS A 281 -6.62 -6.67 11.84
CA LYS A 281 -5.56 -6.93 12.83
C LYS A 281 -4.39 -7.62 12.15
N ASP A 282 -3.18 -7.15 12.44
CA ASP A 282 -1.93 -7.64 11.87
C ASP A 282 -1.90 -7.57 10.32
N ALA A 283 -2.18 -6.37 9.81
CA ALA A 283 -2.57 -6.15 8.42
C ALA A 283 -1.48 -6.52 7.41
N GLY A 284 -0.22 -6.18 7.68
CA GLY A 284 0.91 -6.53 6.81
C GLY A 284 1.13 -8.04 6.61
N ARG A 285 0.49 -8.89 7.41
CA ARG A 285 0.48 -10.35 7.25
C ARG A 285 -0.83 -10.87 6.65
N TYR A 286 -1.99 -10.42 7.14
CA TYR A 286 -3.26 -11.05 6.78
C TYR A 286 -3.97 -10.43 5.58
N VAL A 287 -3.76 -9.14 5.30
CA VAL A 287 -4.23 -8.51 4.06
C VAL A 287 -3.65 -9.19 2.81
N PRO A 288 -2.33 -9.41 2.67
CA PRO A 288 -1.79 -10.05 1.48
C PRO A 288 -2.25 -11.50 1.32
N ILE A 289 -2.42 -12.24 2.43
CA ILE A 289 -2.98 -13.59 2.43
C ILE A 289 -4.43 -13.57 1.94
N ALA A 290 -5.24 -12.63 2.42
CA ALA A 290 -6.64 -12.48 2.01
C ALA A 290 -6.80 -12.09 0.53
N ILE A 291 -5.93 -11.21 0.02
CA ILE A 291 -5.89 -10.85 -1.40
C ILE A 291 -5.57 -12.08 -2.25
N ALA A 292 -4.46 -12.77 -1.95
CA ALA A 292 -4.01 -13.92 -2.73
C ALA A 292 -5.00 -15.10 -2.69
N TRP A 293 -5.36 -15.56 -1.47
CA TRP A 293 -6.24 -16.73 -1.33
C TRP A 293 -7.70 -16.43 -1.62
N GLY A 294 -8.15 -15.18 -1.46
CA GLY A 294 -9.47 -14.76 -1.92
C GLY A 294 -9.59 -14.96 -3.42
N TYR A 295 -8.61 -14.47 -4.18
CA TYR A 295 -8.57 -14.63 -5.64
C TYR A 295 -8.42 -16.08 -6.09
N PHE A 296 -7.38 -16.79 -5.64
CA PHE A 296 -7.14 -18.17 -6.10
C PHE A 296 -8.25 -19.13 -5.67
N GLY A 297 -8.79 -18.96 -4.46
CA GLY A 297 -9.91 -19.76 -3.97
C GLY A 297 -11.16 -19.56 -4.82
N ASN A 298 -11.60 -18.31 -5.00
CA ASN A 298 -12.74 -17.99 -5.85
C ASN A 298 -12.52 -18.39 -7.31
N GLY A 299 -11.29 -18.24 -7.81
CA GLY A 299 -10.97 -18.57 -9.20
C GLY A 299 -11.13 -20.06 -9.52
N VAL A 300 -10.82 -20.94 -8.56
CA VAL A 300 -11.08 -22.37 -8.69
C VAL A 300 -12.58 -22.68 -8.66
N LEU A 301 -13.34 -22.03 -7.77
CA LEU A 301 -14.80 -22.19 -7.69
C LEU A 301 -15.50 -21.74 -8.98
N ALA A 302 -15.05 -20.61 -9.54
CA ALA A 302 -15.54 -20.07 -10.79
C ALA A 302 -15.22 -20.96 -11.99
N LEU A 303 -14.03 -21.60 -12.03
CA LEU A 303 -13.70 -22.54 -13.10
C LEU A 303 -14.72 -23.70 -13.18
N ILE A 304 -15.09 -24.26 -12.02
CA ILE A 304 -16.07 -25.36 -11.94
C ILE A 304 -17.46 -24.90 -12.40
N ILE A 305 -17.88 -23.71 -11.97
CA ILE A 305 -19.16 -23.13 -12.39
C ILE A 305 -19.19 -22.83 -13.89
N ILE A 306 -18.12 -22.29 -14.46
CA ILE A 306 -18.02 -22.04 -15.90
C ILE A 306 -18.14 -23.35 -16.68
N VAL A 307 -17.45 -24.41 -16.27
CA VAL A 307 -17.59 -25.73 -16.93
C VAL A 307 -19.03 -26.24 -16.84
N GLY A 308 -19.65 -26.21 -15.66
CA GLY A 308 -21.05 -26.64 -15.49
C GLY A 308 -22.03 -25.81 -16.31
N PHE A 309 -21.85 -24.49 -16.36
CA PHE A 309 -22.67 -23.57 -17.15
C PHE A 309 -22.55 -23.82 -18.65
N LEU A 310 -21.33 -23.94 -19.17
CA LEU A 310 -21.10 -24.15 -20.60
C LEU A 310 -21.55 -25.54 -21.07
N LEU A 311 -21.41 -26.56 -20.21
CA LEU A 311 -22.02 -27.87 -20.46
C LEU A 311 -23.55 -27.74 -20.55
N ALA A 312 -24.17 -26.95 -19.68
CA ALA A 312 -25.61 -26.75 -19.63
C ALA A 312 -26.19 -25.78 -20.69
N LEU A 313 -25.36 -25.17 -21.56
CA LEU A 313 -25.78 -24.11 -22.50
C LEU A 313 -26.02 -24.68 -23.91
N PRO A 314 -27.27 -25.00 -24.31
CA PRO A 314 -27.51 -25.73 -25.56
C PRO A 314 -27.27 -24.92 -26.83
N SER A 315 -27.50 -23.61 -26.80
CA SER A 315 -27.40 -22.74 -27.97
C SER A 315 -26.93 -21.34 -27.55
N VAL A 316 -25.75 -20.94 -28.04
CA VAL A 316 -25.19 -19.60 -27.79
C VAL A 316 -26.06 -18.51 -28.41
N PRO A 317 -26.52 -18.60 -29.68
CA PRO A 317 -27.38 -17.58 -30.27
C PRO A 317 -28.70 -17.40 -29.51
N ASP A 318 -29.35 -18.48 -29.08
CA ASP A 318 -30.63 -18.37 -28.37
C ASP A 318 -30.43 -17.78 -26.96
N ALA A 319 -29.32 -18.12 -26.29
CA ALA A 319 -28.99 -17.56 -24.99
C ALA A 319 -28.69 -16.05 -25.06
N LEU A 320 -28.05 -15.58 -26.13
CA LEU A 320 -27.74 -14.17 -26.36
C LEU A 320 -28.99 -13.35 -26.75
N ASN A 321 -29.93 -13.96 -27.48
CA ASN A 321 -31.18 -13.32 -27.92
C ASN A 321 -32.33 -13.48 -26.92
N ASP A 322 -32.05 -14.01 -25.73
CA ASP A 322 -33.09 -14.27 -24.77
C ASP A 322 -33.73 -12.97 -24.23
N SER A 323 -35.07 -12.97 -24.16
CA SER A 323 -35.87 -11.81 -23.72
C SER A 323 -35.53 -11.25 -22.33
N THR A 324 -34.91 -12.04 -21.45
CA THR A 324 -34.50 -11.56 -20.12
C THR A 324 -33.22 -10.72 -20.17
N GLY A 325 -32.46 -10.80 -21.27
CA GLY A 325 -31.15 -10.17 -21.42
C GLY A 325 -30.00 -10.90 -20.72
N PHE A 326 -30.25 -12.06 -20.09
CA PHE A 326 -29.25 -12.80 -19.31
C PHE A 326 -29.14 -14.27 -19.76
N PRO A 327 -28.02 -14.68 -20.40
CA PRO A 327 -27.82 -16.05 -20.89
C PRO A 327 -27.99 -17.14 -19.83
N PHE A 328 -27.62 -16.89 -18.57
CA PHE A 328 -27.78 -17.89 -17.50
C PHE A 328 -29.25 -18.18 -17.15
N LEU A 329 -30.14 -17.20 -17.29
CA LEU A 329 -31.58 -17.41 -17.10
C LEU A 329 -32.18 -18.24 -18.24
N TYR A 330 -31.63 -18.13 -19.44
CA TYR A 330 -31.97 -19.02 -20.56
C TYR A 330 -31.57 -20.46 -20.24
N VAL A 331 -30.35 -20.68 -19.73
CA VAL A 331 -29.85 -22.01 -19.35
C VAL A 331 -30.74 -22.65 -18.29
N PHE A 332 -31.07 -21.94 -17.21
CA PHE A 332 -31.92 -22.49 -16.14
C PHE A 332 -33.31 -22.89 -16.62
N ARG A 333 -33.89 -22.17 -17.59
CA ARG A 333 -35.20 -22.51 -18.17
C ARG A 333 -35.21 -23.80 -18.98
N GLN A 334 -34.06 -24.30 -19.41
CA GLN A 334 -34.01 -25.53 -20.21
C GLN A 334 -34.39 -26.77 -19.39
N PHE A 335 -34.25 -26.71 -18.06
CA PHE A 335 -34.45 -27.87 -17.19
C PHE A 335 -35.21 -27.57 -15.90
N LEU A 336 -35.57 -26.30 -15.64
CA LEU A 336 -36.37 -25.89 -14.48
C LEU A 336 -37.69 -25.24 -14.89
N SER A 337 -38.69 -25.37 -14.02
CA SER A 337 -39.89 -24.54 -14.07
C SER A 337 -39.56 -23.09 -13.74
N THR A 338 -40.44 -22.15 -14.11
CA THR A 338 -40.35 -20.72 -13.77
C THR A 338 -40.04 -20.49 -12.28
N SER A 339 -40.73 -21.22 -11.39
CA SER A 339 -40.48 -21.15 -9.94
C SER A 339 -39.09 -21.66 -9.55
N GLY A 340 -38.61 -22.72 -10.21
CA GLY A 340 -37.25 -23.25 -10.03
C GLY A 340 -36.17 -22.27 -10.47
N VAL A 341 -36.35 -21.62 -11.63
CA VAL A 341 -35.46 -20.55 -12.12
C VAL A 341 -35.39 -19.41 -11.11
N ASN A 342 -36.54 -18.93 -10.62
CA ASN A 342 -36.58 -17.87 -9.61
C ASN A 342 -35.88 -18.27 -8.30
N GLY A 343 -36.11 -19.51 -7.83
CA GLY A 343 -35.47 -20.02 -6.62
C GLY A 343 -33.96 -20.13 -6.76
N LEU A 344 -33.47 -20.67 -7.88
CA LEU A 344 -32.03 -20.84 -8.13
C LEU A 344 -31.32 -19.50 -8.33
N THR A 345 -31.94 -18.57 -9.05
CA THR A 345 -31.42 -17.20 -9.19
C THR A 345 -31.40 -16.46 -7.87
N ALA A 346 -32.40 -16.65 -7.00
CA ALA A 346 -32.38 -16.06 -5.65
C ALA A 346 -31.19 -16.56 -4.81
N ILE A 347 -30.83 -17.85 -4.92
CA ILE A 347 -29.65 -18.43 -4.26
C ILE A 347 -28.35 -17.75 -4.71
N ILE A 348 -28.27 -17.30 -5.97
CA ILE A 348 -27.13 -16.53 -6.51
C ILE A 348 -27.20 -15.06 -6.06
N LEU A 349 -28.39 -14.45 -6.09
CA LEU A 349 -28.53 -13.03 -5.77
C LEU A 349 -28.26 -12.71 -4.30
N ILE A 350 -28.50 -13.64 -3.37
CA ILE A 350 -28.20 -13.44 -1.94
C ILE A 350 -26.71 -13.11 -1.70
N PRO A 351 -25.73 -13.95 -2.11
CA PRO A 351 -24.32 -13.60 -1.97
C PRO A 351 -23.92 -12.38 -2.80
N VAL A 352 -24.51 -12.16 -3.99
CA VAL A 352 -24.25 -10.94 -4.80
C VAL A 352 -24.70 -9.66 -4.06
N ILE A 353 -25.83 -9.68 -3.36
CA ILE A 353 -26.30 -8.55 -2.54
C ILE A 353 -25.28 -8.26 -1.43
N PHE A 354 -24.78 -9.28 -0.74
CA PHE A 354 -23.75 -9.10 0.27
C PHE A 354 -22.41 -8.64 -0.34
N SER A 355 -22.02 -9.16 -1.50
CA SER A 355 -20.87 -8.70 -2.26
C SER A 355 -20.95 -7.19 -2.52
N ASN A 356 -22.08 -6.70 -3.03
CA ASN A 356 -22.30 -5.26 -3.27
C ASN A 356 -22.21 -4.41 -2.00
N ILE A 357 -22.73 -4.92 -0.87
CA ILE A 357 -22.61 -4.25 0.44
C ILE A 357 -21.13 -4.12 0.83
N LEU A 358 -20.35 -5.21 0.72
CA LEU A 358 -18.92 -5.23 1.06
C LEU A 358 -18.09 -4.40 0.08
N PHE A 359 -18.43 -4.44 -1.21
CA PHE A 359 -17.77 -3.66 -2.25
C PHE A 359 -17.85 -2.18 -1.95
N ASN A 360 -19.04 -1.67 -1.64
CA ASN A 360 -19.22 -0.27 -1.26
C ASN A 360 -18.50 0.08 0.06
N ALA A 361 -18.35 -0.89 0.99
CA ALA A 361 -17.55 -0.69 2.18
C ALA A 361 -16.09 -0.36 1.80
N SER A 362 -15.48 -1.15 0.92
CA SER A 362 -14.13 -0.90 0.39
C SER A 362 -14.06 0.38 -0.44
N THR A 363 -15.00 0.63 -1.36
CA THR A 363 -15.09 1.87 -2.14
C THR A 363 -15.08 3.10 -1.24
N ALA A 364 -15.88 3.09 -0.17
CA ALA A 364 -15.94 4.20 0.78
C ALA A 364 -14.61 4.41 1.51
N ARG A 365 -13.87 3.35 1.88
CA ARG A 365 -12.55 3.50 2.54
C ARG A 365 -11.47 3.95 1.58
N GLN A 366 -11.50 3.49 0.35
CA GLN A 366 -10.61 3.95 -0.70
C GLN A 366 -10.83 5.46 -0.96
N THR A 367 -12.09 5.88 -1.11
CA THR A 367 -12.45 7.28 -1.35
C THR A 367 -12.11 8.16 -0.13
N TYR A 368 -12.39 7.65 1.07
CA TYR A 368 -11.98 8.27 2.33
C TYR A 368 -10.46 8.49 2.42
N ALA A 369 -9.67 7.44 2.14
CA ALA A 369 -8.22 7.50 2.29
C ALA A 369 -7.62 8.54 1.33
N PHE A 370 -8.09 8.57 0.07
CA PHE A 370 -7.62 9.56 -0.88
C PHE A 370 -8.07 10.98 -0.51
N ALA A 371 -9.29 11.16 0.00
CA ALA A 371 -9.74 12.44 0.55
C ALA A 371 -8.94 12.88 1.78
N ARG A 372 -8.60 11.96 2.69
CA ARG A 372 -7.75 12.24 3.87
C ARG A 372 -6.38 12.78 3.46
N ASP A 373 -5.86 12.30 2.33
CA ASP A 373 -4.61 12.77 1.74
C ASP A 373 -4.78 13.99 0.83
N ARG A 374 -5.93 14.69 0.93
CA ARG A 374 -6.32 15.86 0.13
C ARG A 374 -6.34 15.62 -1.38
N GLY A 375 -6.58 14.38 -1.82
CA GLY A 375 -6.63 14.03 -3.24
C GLY A 375 -7.92 14.45 -3.97
N LEU A 376 -9.00 14.73 -3.24
CA LEU A 376 -10.32 15.04 -3.80
C LEU A 376 -10.80 16.46 -3.45
N PRO A 377 -11.67 17.07 -4.27
CA PRO A 377 -12.41 18.26 -3.86
C PRO A 377 -13.25 17.97 -2.61
N PHE A 378 -13.43 18.98 -1.77
CA PHE A 378 -14.12 18.84 -0.48
C PHE A 378 -13.50 17.78 0.45
N ALA A 379 -12.19 17.53 0.31
CA ALA A 379 -11.41 16.57 1.10
C ALA A 379 -11.79 16.58 2.60
N ASP A 380 -11.80 17.75 3.23
CA ASP A 380 -12.08 17.92 4.67
C ASP A 380 -13.50 17.52 5.09
N TRP A 381 -14.43 17.46 4.13
CA TRP A 381 -15.79 16.97 4.38
C TRP A 381 -15.87 15.46 4.19
N ILE A 382 -15.28 14.94 3.10
CA ILE A 382 -15.30 13.52 2.72
C ILE A 382 -14.52 12.66 3.73
N SER A 383 -13.38 13.16 4.21
CA SER A 383 -12.46 12.47 5.11
C SER A 383 -12.89 12.47 6.58
N ARG A 384 -14.08 12.96 6.94
CA ARG A 384 -14.52 12.91 8.36
C ARG A 384 -15.05 11.54 8.73
N VAL A 385 -14.46 10.97 9.78
CA VAL A 385 -14.96 9.76 10.44
C VAL A 385 -16.04 10.12 11.47
N ASP A 386 -17.14 9.37 11.48
CA ASP A 386 -18.18 9.52 12.51
C ASP A 386 -17.64 9.06 13.88
N PRO A 387 -17.63 9.91 14.93
CA PRO A 387 -17.04 9.54 16.22
C PRO A 387 -17.73 8.39 16.94
N ARG A 388 -19.04 8.18 16.70
CA ARG A 388 -19.84 7.14 17.37
C ARG A 388 -19.66 5.80 16.66
N ARG A 389 -19.70 5.80 15.33
CA ARG A 389 -19.68 4.59 14.49
C ARG A 389 -18.27 4.18 14.05
N ARG A 390 -17.29 5.10 14.11
CA ARG A 390 -15.90 4.92 13.64
C ARG A 390 -15.78 4.49 12.19
N ILE A 391 -16.65 5.03 11.34
CA ILE A 391 -16.67 4.79 9.90
C ILE A 391 -16.86 6.11 9.15
N PRO A 392 -16.39 6.23 7.89
CA PRO A 392 -16.54 7.44 7.10
C PRO A 392 -17.94 7.50 6.45
N VAL A 393 -18.97 7.84 7.24
CA VAL A 393 -20.39 7.89 6.79
C VAL A 393 -20.58 8.79 5.57
N ARG A 394 -19.82 9.89 5.48
CA ARG A 394 -19.90 10.83 4.35
C ARG A 394 -19.36 10.22 3.06
N ALA A 395 -18.23 9.51 3.13
CA ALA A 395 -17.71 8.78 1.97
C ALA A 395 -18.69 7.69 1.51
N ILE A 396 -19.33 6.97 2.45
CA ILE A 396 -20.38 5.98 2.13
C ILE A 396 -21.56 6.64 1.39
N ALA A 397 -22.05 7.78 1.90
CA ALA A 397 -23.15 8.52 1.29
C ALA A 397 -22.81 9.02 -0.12
N ILE A 398 -21.61 9.55 -0.31
CA ILE A 398 -21.12 10.00 -1.62
C ILE A 398 -21.05 8.83 -2.60
N SER A 399 -20.50 7.67 -2.20
CA SER A 399 -20.43 6.52 -3.08
C SER A 399 -21.82 6.04 -3.51
N CYS A 400 -22.78 6.00 -2.58
CA CYS A 400 -24.17 5.67 -2.88
C CYS A 400 -24.81 6.70 -3.83
N MET A 401 -24.53 7.99 -3.63
CA MET A 401 -25.01 9.07 -4.49
C MET A 401 -24.42 8.96 -5.90
N ILE A 402 -23.12 8.72 -6.03
CA ILE A 402 -22.44 8.53 -7.34
C ILE A 402 -23.03 7.33 -8.06
N SER A 403 -23.21 6.19 -7.38
CA SER A 403 -23.88 5.02 -7.96
C SER A 403 -25.30 5.35 -8.44
N GLY A 404 -26.05 6.14 -7.67
CA GLY A 404 -27.37 6.62 -8.06
C GLY A 404 -27.34 7.47 -9.33
N LEU A 405 -26.44 8.46 -9.39
CA LEU A 405 -26.27 9.33 -10.56
C LEU A 405 -25.80 8.55 -11.80
N LEU A 406 -24.87 7.62 -11.64
CA LEU A 406 -24.41 6.75 -12.73
C LEU A 406 -25.53 5.84 -13.24
N SER A 407 -26.40 5.34 -12.35
CA SER A 407 -27.54 4.50 -12.75
C SER A 407 -28.63 5.24 -13.54
N LEU A 408 -28.68 6.57 -13.47
CA LEU A 408 -29.57 7.38 -14.32
C LEU A 408 -29.20 7.31 -15.80
N ILE A 409 -27.93 7.01 -16.13
CA ILE A 409 -27.48 6.86 -17.52
C ILE A 409 -28.27 5.75 -18.23
N ASN A 410 -28.64 4.69 -17.49
CA ASN A 410 -29.42 3.58 -18.03
C ASN A 410 -30.77 4.02 -18.59
N ILE A 411 -31.41 5.06 -18.02
CA ILE A 411 -32.69 5.59 -18.52
C ILE A 411 -32.55 6.03 -19.98
N GLY A 412 -31.43 6.65 -20.34
CA GLY A 412 -31.13 7.06 -21.71
C GLY A 412 -30.59 5.92 -22.57
N SER A 413 -29.63 5.15 -22.06
CA SER A 413 -29.00 4.06 -22.80
C SER A 413 -28.38 3.01 -21.88
N GLN A 414 -28.81 1.76 -22.04
CA GLN A 414 -28.21 0.60 -21.37
C GLN A 414 -26.77 0.38 -21.83
N VAL A 415 -26.47 0.63 -23.11
CA VAL A 415 -25.10 0.48 -23.64
C VAL A 415 -24.16 1.52 -23.02
N ALA A 416 -24.64 2.75 -22.82
CA ALA A 416 -23.87 3.79 -22.15
C ALA A 416 -23.59 3.43 -20.68
N PHE A 417 -24.52 2.73 -20.01
CA PHE A 417 -24.26 2.18 -18.68
C PHE A 417 -23.25 1.03 -18.73
N ASN A 418 -23.34 0.10 -19.68
CA ASN A 418 -22.38 -1.00 -19.83
C ASN A 418 -20.94 -0.49 -20.04
N ALA A 419 -20.75 0.69 -20.63
CA ALA A 419 -19.45 1.34 -20.71
C ALA A 419 -18.82 1.65 -19.33
N ILE A 420 -19.61 1.72 -18.25
CA ILE A 420 -19.12 1.87 -16.88
C ILE A 420 -18.39 0.60 -16.41
N ILE A 421 -18.78 -0.58 -16.89
CA ILE A 421 -18.08 -1.84 -16.61
C ILE A 421 -16.67 -1.79 -17.22
N SER A 422 -16.59 -1.43 -18.51
CA SER A 422 -15.30 -1.25 -19.20
C SER A 422 -14.46 -0.16 -18.55
N LEU A 423 -15.09 0.93 -18.08
CA LEU A 423 -14.44 2.00 -17.34
C LEU A 423 -13.82 1.52 -16.03
N ASN A 424 -14.53 0.70 -15.26
CA ASN A 424 -14.01 0.07 -14.05
C ASN A 424 -12.74 -0.74 -14.37
N VAL A 425 -12.81 -1.62 -15.38
CA VAL A 425 -11.65 -2.43 -15.82
C VAL A 425 -10.47 -1.53 -16.19
N ALA A 426 -10.69 -0.57 -17.09
CA ALA A 426 -9.63 0.31 -17.59
C ALA A 426 -8.97 1.12 -16.47
N ALA A 427 -9.78 1.74 -15.61
CA ALA A 427 -9.30 2.54 -14.49
C ALA A 427 -8.50 1.69 -13.50
N LEU A 428 -8.96 0.48 -13.17
CA LEU A 428 -8.26 -0.41 -12.26
C LEU A 428 -6.96 -0.94 -12.86
N MET A 429 -6.96 -1.36 -14.14
CA MET A 429 -5.76 -1.82 -14.84
C MET A 429 -4.70 -0.73 -14.93
N TYR A 430 -5.09 0.54 -15.13
CA TYR A 430 -4.17 1.67 -15.05
C TYR A 430 -3.51 1.75 -13.68
N THR A 431 -4.28 1.67 -12.59
CA THR A 431 -3.71 1.76 -11.22
C THR A 431 -2.72 0.64 -10.95
N TYR A 432 -3.00 -0.57 -11.44
CA TYR A 432 -2.10 -1.71 -11.31
C TYR A 432 -0.86 -1.57 -12.17
N ALA A 433 -0.98 -1.08 -13.41
CA ALA A 433 0.16 -0.80 -14.29
C ALA A 433 1.15 0.14 -13.62
N VAL A 434 0.68 1.26 -13.07
CA VAL A 434 1.54 2.25 -12.41
C VAL A 434 2.15 1.67 -11.12
N SER A 435 1.34 0.99 -10.29
CA SER A 435 1.81 0.39 -9.03
C SER A 435 2.89 -0.67 -9.28
N ILE A 436 2.64 -1.60 -10.21
CA ILE A 436 3.57 -2.68 -10.54
C ILE A 436 4.85 -2.10 -11.18
N SER A 437 4.73 -1.09 -12.04
CA SER A 437 5.89 -0.40 -12.62
C SER A 437 6.77 0.24 -11.54
N CYS A 438 6.17 0.88 -10.54
CA CYS A 438 6.91 1.51 -9.44
C CYS A 438 7.67 0.49 -8.59
N ILE A 439 7.04 -0.64 -8.24
CA ILE A 439 7.74 -1.68 -7.47
C ILE A 439 8.83 -2.40 -8.29
N ILE A 440 8.66 -2.56 -9.61
CA ILE A 440 9.72 -3.06 -10.50
C ILE A 440 10.89 -2.09 -10.51
N TYR A 441 10.62 -0.81 -10.75
CA TYR A 441 11.64 0.23 -10.70
C TYR A 441 12.41 0.19 -9.37
N ARG A 442 11.70 0.13 -8.24
CA ARG A 442 12.35 0.12 -6.93
C ARG A 442 13.21 -1.13 -6.70
N LYS A 443 12.73 -2.30 -7.11
CA LYS A 443 13.50 -3.57 -7.02
C LYS A 443 14.77 -3.57 -7.87
N ILE A 444 14.79 -2.82 -8.97
CA ILE A 444 15.95 -2.74 -9.88
C ILE A 444 16.92 -1.64 -9.44
N SER A 445 16.41 -0.45 -9.11
CA SER A 445 17.25 0.73 -8.88
C SER A 445 17.70 0.90 -7.44
N CYS A 446 16.86 0.56 -6.45
CA CYS A 446 17.14 0.80 -5.03
C CYS A 446 16.54 -0.31 -4.14
N PRO A 447 16.89 -1.60 -4.34
CA PRO A 447 16.30 -2.73 -3.61
C PRO A 447 16.45 -2.64 -2.09
N GLU A 448 17.51 -2.00 -1.61
CA GLU A 448 17.82 -1.79 -0.20
C GLU A 448 16.83 -0.85 0.51
N THR A 449 16.12 0.00 -0.24
CA THR A 449 15.12 0.93 0.31
C THR A 449 13.74 0.31 0.50
N LEU A 450 13.54 -0.94 0.07
CA LEU A 450 12.25 -1.61 0.18
C LEU A 450 11.92 -1.92 1.65
N PRO A 451 10.71 -1.58 2.13
CA PRO A 451 10.26 -1.95 3.46
C PRO A 451 10.30 -3.47 3.67
N PRO A 452 10.48 -3.93 4.92
CA PRO A 452 10.38 -5.36 5.23
C PRO A 452 8.99 -5.87 4.83
N ARG A 453 8.95 -7.05 4.22
CA ARG A 453 7.72 -7.71 3.78
C ARG A 453 7.54 -9.04 4.51
N ARG A 454 6.36 -9.23 5.08
CA ARG A 454 6.01 -10.44 5.84
C ARG A 454 5.43 -11.52 4.95
N TRP A 455 4.87 -11.12 3.82
CA TRP A 455 4.49 -11.96 2.70
C TRP A 455 5.36 -11.56 1.49
N SER A 456 6.11 -12.52 0.95
CA SER A 456 7.22 -12.26 0.03
C SER A 456 7.16 -13.21 -1.15
N LEU A 457 7.39 -12.69 -2.36
CA LEU A 457 7.56 -13.51 -3.57
C LEU A 457 8.98 -14.10 -3.67
N GLY A 458 9.83 -13.84 -2.66
CA GLY A 458 11.20 -14.32 -2.60
C GLY A 458 12.02 -13.87 -3.80
N ARG A 459 12.83 -14.78 -4.33
CA ARG A 459 13.73 -14.52 -5.47
C ARG A 459 12.99 -14.29 -6.80
N PHE A 460 11.77 -14.81 -6.93
CA PHE A 460 10.98 -14.72 -8.16
C PHE A 460 10.16 -13.43 -8.24
N GLY A 461 10.19 -12.60 -7.19
CA GLY A 461 9.34 -11.41 -7.12
C GLY A 461 9.56 -10.40 -8.23
N LEU A 462 10.77 -10.27 -8.79
CA LEU A 462 10.98 -9.39 -9.93
C LEU A 462 10.36 -9.96 -11.21
N ALA A 463 10.59 -11.25 -11.50
CA ALA A 463 10.04 -11.92 -12.67
C ALA A 463 8.50 -11.94 -12.65
N ILE A 464 7.91 -12.25 -11.50
CA ILE A 464 6.46 -12.23 -11.29
C ILE A 464 5.89 -10.83 -11.54
N ASN A 465 6.52 -9.79 -10.99
CA ASN A 465 6.08 -8.42 -11.24
C ASN A 465 6.16 -8.04 -12.72
N ILE A 466 7.22 -8.44 -13.44
CA ILE A 466 7.36 -8.17 -14.87
C ILE A 466 6.26 -8.88 -15.68
N ILE A 467 6.00 -10.15 -15.41
CA ILE A 467 4.91 -10.90 -16.08
C ILE A 467 3.55 -10.25 -15.77
N GLY A 468 3.32 -9.88 -14.51
CA GLY A 468 2.12 -9.16 -14.09
C GLY A 468 1.95 -7.83 -14.81
N LEU A 469 3.03 -7.05 -14.99
CA LEU A 469 3.01 -5.79 -15.73
C LEU A 469 2.66 -6.01 -17.21
N LEU A 470 3.26 -7.01 -17.86
CA LEU A 470 2.95 -7.32 -19.25
C LEU A 470 1.47 -7.68 -19.43
N TYR A 471 0.93 -8.52 -18.54
CA TYR A 471 -0.48 -8.89 -18.59
C TYR A 471 -1.41 -7.71 -18.29
N VAL A 472 -1.06 -6.83 -17.33
CA VAL A 472 -1.90 -5.68 -17.01
C VAL A 472 -1.94 -4.64 -18.12
N ILE A 473 -0.83 -4.43 -18.83
CA ILE A 473 -0.78 -3.56 -20.02
C ILE A 473 -1.63 -4.17 -21.14
N PHE A 474 -1.53 -5.48 -21.33
CA PHE A 474 -2.35 -6.22 -22.29
C PHE A 474 -3.85 -6.09 -21.96
N ALA A 475 -4.26 -6.30 -20.71
CA ALA A 475 -5.64 -6.16 -20.28
C ALA A 475 -6.16 -4.71 -20.42
N LEU A 476 -5.33 -3.72 -20.07
CA LEU A 476 -5.65 -2.31 -20.23
C LEU A 476 -5.92 -1.96 -21.70
N PHE A 477 -5.07 -2.44 -22.61
CA PHE A 477 -5.23 -2.20 -24.05
C PHE A 477 -6.59 -2.69 -24.57
N TRP A 478 -6.99 -3.93 -24.22
CA TRP A 478 -8.25 -4.52 -24.69
C TRP A 478 -9.50 -3.96 -24.01
N SER A 479 -9.38 -3.36 -22.83
CA SER A 479 -10.53 -2.85 -22.06
C SER A 479 -11.33 -1.74 -22.75
N PHE A 480 -10.70 -1.00 -23.67
CA PHE A 480 -11.33 0.10 -24.41
C PHE A 480 -11.96 -0.32 -25.74
N TRP A 481 -11.81 -1.58 -26.14
CA TRP A 481 -12.30 -2.02 -27.45
C TRP A 481 -13.83 -2.13 -27.48
N PRO A 482 -14.47 -1.79 -28.61
CA PRO A 482 -15.89 -2.02 -28.82
C PRO A 482 -16.19 -3.51 -29.04
N PRO A 483 -17.45 -3.94 -28.93
CA PRO A 483 -17.86 -5.33 -29.20
C PRO A 483 -17.72 -5.73 -30.69
N SER A 484 -17.75 -4.76 -31.61
CA SER A 484 -17.67 -4.97 -33.08
C SER A 484 -16.78 -3.89 -33.75
N PRO A 485 -16.22 -4.13 -34.95
CA PRO A 485 -15.21 -3.27 -35.57
C PRO A 485 -15.70 -1.89 -36.05
N LEU A 486 -17.01 -1.76 -36.29
CA LEU A 486 -17.63 -0.52 -36.77
C LEU A 486 -18.79 -0.13 -35.84
N PRO A 487 -18.50 0.26 -34.59
CA PRO A 487 -19.54 0.58 -33.63
C PRO A 487 -20.28 1.85 -34.08
N SER A 488 -21.61 1.82 -34.00
CA SER A 488 -22.38 3.06 -34.06
C SER A 488 -22.13 3.91 -32.80
N ALA A 489 -22.57 5.16 -32.77
CA ALA A 489 -22.51 5.97 -31.55
C ALA A 489 -23.27 5.32 -30.37
N ARG A 490 -24.26 4.47 -30.67
CA ARG A 490 -25.02 3.70 -29.69
C ARG A 490 -24.21 2.54 -29.12
N ASP A 491 -23.35 1.92 -29.93
CA ASP A 491 -22.62 0.69 -29.60
C ASP A 491 -21.14 0.95 -29.24
N PHE A 492 -20.73 2.22 -29.28
CA PHE A 492 -19.37 2.63 -28.95
C PHE A 492 -19.07 2.41 -27.46
N ASN A 493 -17.86 1.93 -27.17
CA ASN A 493 -17.38 1.80 -25.81
C ASN A 493 -16.93 3.18 -25.28
N TRP A 494 -17.87 3.92 -24.70
CA TRP A 494 -17.65 5.27 -24.17
C TRP A 494 -16.71 5.35 -22.95
N SER A 495 -16.23 4.22 -22.44
CA SER A 495 -15.29 4.18 -21.31
C SER A 495 -14.01 4.97 -21.58
N VAL A 496 -13.49 4.95 -22.83
CA VAL A 496 -12.27 5.68 -23.20
C VAL A 496 -12.43 7.19 -23.02
N VAL A 497 -13.60 7.73 -23.39
CA VAL A 497 -13.89 9.16 -23.27
C VAL A 497 -13.98 9.57 -21.81
N ILE A 498 -14.68 8.77 -20.99
CA ILE A 498 -14.83 9.03 -19.56
C ILE A 498 -13.47 8.90 -18.86
N PHE A 499 -12.70 7.85 -19.17
CA PHE A 499 -11.36 7.63 -18.61
C PHE A 499 -10.43 8.80 -18.91
N VAL A 500 -10.30 9.19 -20.18
CA VAL A 500 -9.44 10.32 -20.58
C VAL A 500 -9.94 11.63 -19.98
N GLY A 501 -11.25 11.87 -19.95
CA GLY A 501 -11.84 13.05 -19.33
C GLY A 501 -11.50 13.18 -17.85
N VAL A 502 -11.69 12.11 -17.07
CA VAL A 502 -11.34 12.10 -15.64
C VAL A 502 -9.82 12.18 -15.44
N PHE A 503 -9.04 11.57 -16.33
CA PHE A 503 -7.59 11.67 -16.30
C PHE A 503 -7.12 13.12 -16.50
N ILE A 504 -7.67 13.84 -17.49
CA ILE A 504 -7.38 15.26 -17.70
C ILE A 504 -7.82 16.09 -16.49
N ILE A 505 -9.01 15.84 -15.95
CA ILE A 505 -9.48 16.52 -14.72
C ILE A 505 -8.50 16.29 -13.57
N SER A 506 -7.99 15.06 -13.40
CA SER A 506 -6.98 14.77 -12.37
C SER A 506 -5.69 15.55 -12.57
N LEU A 507 -5.23 15.74 -13.81
CA LEU A 507 -4.05 16.54 -14.11
C LEU A 507 -4.29 18.04 -13.86
N LEU A 508 -5.44 18.55 -14.27
CA LEU A 508 -5.82 19.95 -14.00
C LEU A 508 -5.90 20.19 -12.49
N MET A 509 -6.56 19.31 -11.75
CA MET A 509 -6.64 19.38 -10.29
C MET A 509 -5.26 19.31 -9.64
N TYR A 510 -4.37 18.43 -10.12
CA TYR A 510 -2.99 18.38 -9.64
C TYR A 510 -2.27 19.73 -9.82
N LEU A 511 -2.39 20.35 -11.00
CA LEU A 511 -1.78 21.64 -11.29
C LEU A 511 -2.36 22.75 -10.41
N PHE A 512 -3.69 22.86 -10.31
CA PHE A 512 -4.35 23.94 -9.55
C PHE A 512 -4.26 23.78 -8.03
N GLN A 513 -4.25 22.55 -7.52
CA GLN A 513 -4.21 22.30 -6.09
C GLN A 513 -2.81 22.54 -5.50
N ASP A 514 -1.75 22.38 -6.30
CA ASP A 514 -0.41 22.87 -5.95
C ASP A 514 -0.32 24.42 -6.01
N GLN A 515 -1.18 25.09 -6.79
CA GLN A 515 -1.22 26.57 -6.90
C GLN A 515 -2.00 27.28 -5.79
N VAL A 516 -2.80 26.58 -4.98
CA VAL A 516 -3.43 27.20 -3.77
C VAL A 516 -2.39 27.46 -2.66
N ILE A 517 -1.14 27.05 -2.88
CA ILE A 517 0.05 27.51 -2.14
C ILE A 517 0.88 28.42 -3.07
N GLU A 518 0.26 29.35 -3.78
CA GLU A 518 1.00 30.36 -4.54
C GLU A 518 1.43 31.52 -3.65
N LEU A 519 2.74 31.74 -3.68
CA LEU A 519 3.43 32.89 -3.14
C LEU A 519 2.97 34.15 -3.89
N ASP A 520 2.95 35.31 -3.23
CA ASP A 520 2.72 36.60 -3.89
C ASP A 520 3.81 36.91 -4.94
N ASP A 521 3.62 37.98 -5.72
CA ASP A 521 4.55 38.43 -6.78
C ASP A 521 5.99 38.70 -6.28
N LYS A 522 6.25 38.58 -4.98
CA LYS A 522 7.56 38.72 -4.32
C LYS A 522 8.09 37.41 -3.72
N GLY A 523 7.43 36.28 -3.94
CA GLY A 523 7.86 34.98 -3.44
C GLY A 523 7.53 34.73 -1.95
N ASN A 524 6.56 35.43 -1.36
CA ASN A 524 6.13 35.20 0.04
C ASN A 524 4.78 34.47 0.14
N VAL A 525 4.67 33.53 1.07
CA VAL A 525 3.40 32.82 1.36
C VAL A 525 2.39 33.82 1.92
N LYS A 526 1.19 33.91 1.33
CA LYS A 526 0.11 34.75 1.86
C LYS A 526 -0.24 34.33 3.29
N ILE A 527 -0.15 35.29 4.21
CA ILE A 527 -0.29 35.08 5.67
C ILE A 527 -1.72 34.64 6.08
N GLU A 528 -2.72 34.85 5.23
CA GLU A 528 -4.08 34.37 5.48
C GLU A 528 -4.20 32.83 5.37
N ASP A 529 -3.39 32.19 4.52
CA ASP A 529 -3.31 30.72 4.42
C ASP A 529 -2.47 30.09 5.54
N LEU A 530 -1.61 30.89 6.19
CA LEU A 530 -0.83 30.47 7.35
C LEU A 530 -1.69 30.30 8.60
N LYS A 531 -2.78 31.06 8.80
CA LYS A 531 -3.66 30.86 9.98
C LYS A 531 -4.46 29.57 9.88
N THR A 532 -4.96 29.25 8.68
CA THR A 532 -5.65 27.97 8.40
C THR A 532 -4.69 26.79 8.50
N SER A 533 -3.42 26.98 8.11
CA SER A 533 -2.36 25.97 8.19
C SER A 533 -1.74 25.83 9.59
N MET A 534 -1.65 26.90 10.38
CA MET A 534 -1.11 26.91 11.75
C MET A 534 -2.09 26.32 12.76
N GLY A 535 -3.40 26.47 12.53
CA GLY A 535 -4.41 25.68 13.26
C GLY A 535 -4.25 24.17 13.08
N MET A 536 -3.61 23.72 11.99
CA MET A 536 -3.24 22.32 11.72
C MET A 536 -1.79 21.97 12.07
N LEU A 537 -0.89 22.95 12.27
CA LEU A 537 0.47 22.67 12.72
C LEU A 537 0.52 22.28 14.20
N ALA A 538 -0.48 22.64 15.00
CA ALA A 538 -0.66 22.10 16.35
C ALA A 538 -1.00 20.60 16.38
N SER A 539 -1.44 20.01 15.25
CA SER A 539 -1.71 18.57 15.12
C SER A 539 -0.70 17.83 14.23
N ARG A 540 0.36 18.50 13.76
CA ARG A 540 1.46 17.88 13.00
C ARG A 540 2.64 17.65 13.94
N GLN A 541 2.76 16.44 14.47
CA GLN A 541 4.09 15.90 14.75
C GLN A 541 4.85 15.90 13.41
N LYS A 542 5.97 16.64 13.33
CA LYS A 542 6.89 16.56 12.19
C LYS A 542 7.27 15.08 12.00
N PRO A 543 7.10 14.49 10.81
CA PRO A 543 7.80 13.26 10.51
C PRO A 543 9.29 13.63 10.39
N HIS A 544 10.12 13.09 11.28
CA HIS A 544 11.56 12.99 11.01
C HIS A 544 11.72 12.10 9.75
N ARG A 545 11.89 12.73 8.59
CA ARG A 545 12.58 12.12 7.46
C ARG A 545 13.91 12.82 7.34
N ASP A 546 14.82 12.43 8.22
CA ASP A 546 16.25 12.49 7.93
C ASP A 546 16.72 11.07 7.66
N VAL A 547 17.56 11.00 6.63
CA VAL A 547 18.10 9.80 6.03
C VAL A 547 19.08 9.16 7.00
N ASP A 548 18.70 8.08 7.68
CA ASP A 548 19.63 7.10 8.27
C ASP A 548 18.90 5.79 8.62
N TRP A 549 18.77 4.90 7.63
CA TRP A 549 18.34 3.51 7.87
C TRP A 549 19.53 2.55 8.04
N ILE A 550 20.75 3.05 8.21
CA ILE A 550 21.92 2.25 8.58
C ILE A 550 22.21 2.42 10.08
N GLN A 551 21.27 2.08 10.98
CA GLN A 551 21.63 1.79 12.39
C GLN A 551 20.57 1.11 13.29
N SER A 552 19.63 0.32 12.76
CA SER A 552 18.70 -0.47 13.63
C SER A 552 18.56 -1.95 13.27
N LYS A 553 19.66 -2.60 12.89
CA LYS A 553 19.78 -4.08 12.97
C LYS A 553 21.07 -4.49 13.66
N SER A 554 21.10 -4.42 14.98
CA SER A 554 22.05 -5.22 15.77
C SER A 554 21.50 -5.69 17.11
N ARG A 555 20.23 -6.09 17.18
CA ARG A 555 19.73 -6.89 18.31
C ARG A 555 18.71 -7.88 17.76
N THR A 556 19.10 -9.16 17.69
CA THR A 556 18.31 -10.42 17.49
C THR A 556 18.73 -11.39 16.36
N HIS A 557 19.87 -11.22 15.69
CA HIS A 557 20.43 -12.27 14.78
C HIS A 557 21.91 -12.62 15.03
N LEU A 558 22.35 -12.72 16.30
CA LEU A 558 23.71 -13.12 16.66
C LEU A 558 23.82 -14.44 17.44
N THR A 559 22.80 -15.30 17.38
CA THR A 559 22.85 -16.63 18.04
C THR A 559 22.80 -17.83 17.11
N THR A 560 22.87 -17.66 15.78
CA THR A 560 22.94 -18.82 14.85
C THR A 560 23.97 -18.72 13.72
N SER A 561 24.77 -17.66 13.66
CA SER A 561 25.86 -17.50 12.68
C SER A 561 27.27 -17.82 13.23
N SER A 562 27.41 -18.03 14.53
CA SER A 562 28.66 -18.48 15.18
C SER A 562 28.90 -20.00 15.08
N GLN A 563 27.87 -20.80 14.75
CA GLN A 563 28.03 -22.24 14.50
C GLN A 563 28.28 -22.60 13.02
N ALA A 564 28.05 -21.69 12.07
CA ALA A 564 28.29 -21.97 10.64
C ALA A 564 29.74 -21.66 10.18
N ILE A 565 30.46 -20.80 10.92
CA ILE A 565 31.86 -20.42 10.59
C ILE A 565 32.88 -21.26 11.38
N ALA A 566 32.47 -21.85 12.51
CA ALA A 566 33.30 -22.79 13.27
C ALA A 566 33.37 -24.20 12.64
N THR A 567 32.44 -24.58 11.76
CA THR A 567 32.42 -25.89 11.08
C THR A 567 33.11 -25.89 9.71
N HIS A 568 33.61 -24.74 9.23
CA HIS A 568 34.32 -24.64 7.94
C HIS A 568 35.83 -24.32 8.06
N LEU A 569 36.35 -24.15 9.29
CA LEU A 569 37.78 -23.93 9.56
C LEU A 569 38.43 -25.01 10.45
N GLN A 570 37.78 -26.16 10.62
CA GLN A 570 38.37 -27.37 11.20
C GLN A 570 38.13 -28.57 10.26
N ARG A 571 38.89 -28.64 9.16
CA ARG A 571 39.12 -29.86 8.37
C ARG A 571 40.25 -29.61 7.36
N CYS A 572 41.50 -29.72 7.80
CA CYS A 572 42.45 -30.70 7.26
C CYS A 572 43.81 -30.65 7.98
N PRO A 573 44.47 -31.80 8.17
CA PRO A 573 45.60 -31.96 9.07
C PRO A 573 46.95 -31.73 8.37
N SER A 574 47.93 -31.35 9.19
CA SER A 574 49.35 -31.32 8.85
C SER A 574 49.95 -32.72 8.64
N SER A 575 50.86 -32.80 7.66
CA SER A 575 52.02 -33.70 7.54
C SER A 575 51.82 -35.20 7.29
N GLY A 576 52.45 -35.72 6.22
CA GLY A 576 52.72 -37.15 6.02
C GLY A 576 53.04 -37.51 4.58
N GLY A 577 54.33 -37.61 4.23
CA GLY A 577 54.82 -37.72 2.85
C GLY A 577 54.41 -38.95 2.02
N LYS A 578 54.47 -38.82 0.70
CA LYS A 578 55.35 -39.59 -0.22
C LYS A 578 55.12 -39.14 -1.69
N LYS A 579 56.24 -38.87 -2.37
CA LYS A 579 56.48 -38.69 -3.83
C LYS A 579 56.12 -39.98 -4.64
N PRO A 580 56.30 -40.07 -5.99
CA PRO A 580 56.45 -39.06 -7.07
C PRO A 580 55.70 -39.41 -8.40
N ARG A 581 56.01 -38.63 -9.48
CA ARG A 581 56.05 -38.96 -10.94
C ARG A 581 54.86 -38.44 -11.77
N LEU A 582 54.98 -37.95 -13.01
CA LEU A 582 56.07 -37.54 -13.94
C LEU A 582 55.36 -36.85 -15.14
N GLY A 583 56.09 -36.07 -15.94
CA GLY A 583 55.76 -35.76 -17.36
C GLY A 583 55.27 -34.33 -17.57
N ASP A 584 56.13 -33.34 -17.82
CA ASP A 584 56.90 -33.02 -19.03
C ASP A 584 56.10 -32.34 -20.16
N ALA A 585 56.63 -31.17 -20.53
CA ALA A 585 56.70 -30.49 -21.84
C ALA A 585 56.15 -29.05 -21.77
N SER A 586 57.00 -28.04 -21.52
CA SER A 586 57.85 -27.30 -22.51
C SER A 586 56.97 -26.49 -23.47
N VAL A 587 57.07 -25.15 -23.54
CA VAL A 587 58.07 -24.37 -24.32
C VAL A 587 57.96 -22.89 -23.84
N LYS A 588 59.00 -22.27 -23.21
CA LYS A 588 59.98 -21.26 -23.75
C LYS A 588 59.35 -20.13 -24.59
N ALA A 589 59.69 -18.83 -24.50
CA ALA A 589 60.70 -18.04 -23.78
C ALA A 589 60.43 -16.53 -24.04
N GLY A 590 60.96 -15.63 -23.18
CA GLY A 590 61.51 -14.32 -23.61
C GLY A 590 61.03 -13.03 -22.92
N ALA A 591 61.82 -12.56 -21.92
CA ALA A 591 62.27 -11.17 -21.62
C ALA A 591 61.25 -9.98 -21.56
N ARG A 592 61.20 -9.04 -20.59
CA ARG A 592 62.15 -8.38 -19.65
C ARG A 592 61.35 -7.70 -18.48
N PRO A 593 61.97 -7.02 -17.47
CA PRO A 593 61.57 -7.06 -16.06
C PRO A 593 60.64 -5.91 -15.62
N VAL A 594 59.85 -6.13 -14.57
CA VAL A 594 59.32 -5.06 -13.72
C VAL A 594 59.73 -5.35 -12.28
N VAL A 595 60.48 -4.39 -11.73
CA VAL A 595 61.04 -4.38 -10.38
C VAL A 595 59.92 -4.19 -9.36
N SER A 596 60.12 -4.84 -8.22
CA SER A 596 59.28 -4.86 -7.03
C SER A 596 59.17 -3.50 -6.35
N ASP A 597 57.98 -3.15 -5.84
CA ASP A 597 57.85 -2.33 -4.62
C ASP A 597 56.63 -2.75 -3.81
N ALA A 598 56.83 -3.72 -2.94
CA ALA A 598 55.91 -4.08 -1.87
C ALA A 598 56.46 -3.54 -0.55
N LYS A 599 56.12 -2.30 -0.19
CA LYS A 599 56.55 -1.68 1.09
C LYS A 599 55.52 -0.96 1.98
N PRO A 600 54.19 -0.88 1.69
CA PRO A 600 53.26 -0.39 2.71
C PRO A 600 52.61 -1.49 3.59
N ILE A 601 52.58 -2.75 3.14
CA ILE A 601 51.78 -3.81 3.81
C ILE A 601 52.52 -4.48 4.98
N GLN A 602 53.83 -4.30 5.09
CA GLN A 602 54.63 -4.95 6.13
C GLN A 602 54.62 -4.16 7.46
N TYR A 603 54.47 -2.84 7.41
CA TYR A 603 54.38 -1.98 8.60
C TYR A 603 53.11 -2.22 9.44
N LEU A 604 51.97 -2.53 8.78
CA LEU A 604 50.71 -2.82 9.47
C LEU A 604 50.61 -4.25 10.02
N LYS A 605 51.47 -5.18 9.56
CA LYS A 605 51.49 -6.56 10.06
C LYS A 605 52.36 -6.73 11.31
N GLU A 606 53.41 -5.94 11.48
CA GLU A 606 54.32 -6.05 12.64
C GLU A 606 53.79 -5.39 13.93
N LYS A 607 52.93 -4.37 13.83
CA LYS A 607 52.27 -3.79 15.03
C LYS A 607 51.06 -4.58 15.54
N LYS A 608 50.68 -5.66 14.85
CA LYS A 608 49.62 -6.60 15.26
C LYS A 608 50.11 -7.60 16.33
N ARG A 609 50.88 -7.14 17.31
CA ARG A 609 51.24 -7.90 18.51
C ARG A 609 50.75 -7.18 19.76
N LYS A 610 49.78 -7.84 20.42
CA LYS A 610 49.34 -7.66 21.81
C LYS A 610 48.72 -6.30 22.18
N ARG A 611 47.44 -6.14 21.80
CA ARG A 611 46.39 -5.77 22.77
C ARG A 611 45.13 -6.53 22.40
N THR A 612 45.01 -7.76 22.91
CA THR A 612 43.69 -8.33 23.17
C THR A 612 43.08 -7.41 24.22
N VAL A 613 42.21 -6.49 23.81
CA VAL A 613 41.31 -5.85 24.77
C VAL A 613 40.31 -6.94 25.10
N GLU A 614 40.48 -7.56 26.27
CA GLU A 614 39.39 -8.30 26.90
C GLU A 614 38.21 -7.32 26.99
N TYR A 615 37.16 -7.60 26.21
CA TYR A 615 35.90 -6.91 26.35
C TYR A 615 35.26 -7.38 27.66
N ASP A 616 35.58 -6.69 28.76
CA ASP A 616 34.81 -6.82 29.99
C ASP A 616 33.47 -6.09 29.77
N ASN A 617 32.40 -6.88 29.65
CA ASN A 617 31.03 -6.42 29.47
C ASN A 617 30.50 -5.55 30.63
N LYS A 618 31.31 -5.27 31.66
CA LYS A 618 30.99 -4.32 32.73
C LYS A 618 31.21 -2.84 32.39
N TYR A 619 32.00 -2.50 31.36
CA TYR A 619 32.42 -1.11 31.14
C TYR A 619 31.44 -0.22 30.36
N TYR A 620 30.38 -0.78 29.76
CA TYR A 620 29.39 -0.06 28.96
C TYR A 620 27.94 -0.34 29.40
N GLN A 621 27.71 -0.48 30.70
CA GLN A 621 26.35 -0.26 31.23
C GLN A 621 26.15 1.24 31.43
N SER A 622 25.12 1.79 30.79
CA SER A 622 24.69 3.16 31.04
C SER A 622 24.35 3.28 32.54
N PRO A 623 24.91 4.25 33.28
CA PRO A 623 24.56 4.46 34.68
C PRO A 623 23.05 4.67 34.90
N LEU A 624 22.32 5.07 33.85
CA LEU A 624 20.88 5.31 33.85
C LEU A 624 20.02 4.03 33.92
N GLU A 625 20.60 2.85 33.73
CA GLU A 625 19.89 1.56 33.87
C GLU A 625 19.81 1.08 35.34
N ASN A 626 20.43 1.80 36.29
CA ASN A 626 20.42 1.43 37.71
C ASN A 626 19.13 1.93 38.40
N SER A 627 18.38 1.03 39.04
CA SER A 627 17.06 1.32 39.64
C SER A 627 17.08 2.42 40.71
N ASP A 628 18.21 2.59 41.41
CA ASP A 628 18.39 3.61 42.45
C ASP A 628 18.53 5.05 41.91
N ILE A 629 18.85 5.22 40.63
CA ILE A 629 19.00 6.53 39.96
C ILE A 629 17.64 7.03 39.44
N ASN A 630 16.68 6.14 39.18
CA ASN A 630 15.33 6.50 38.73
C ASN A 630 14.37 6.84 39.89
N ALA A 631 14.79 6.68 41.15
CA ALA A 631 14.01 7.08 42.31
C ALA A 631 13.89 8.63 42.43
N ARG A 632 12.70 9.12 42.82
CA ARG A 632 12.46 10.56 43.07
C ARG A 632 13.38 11.08 44.19
N GLY A 633 13.97 12.25 44.00
CA GLY A 633 14.76 12.98 45.03
C GLY A 633 16.28 12.75 45.02
N ASN A 634 16.84 11.94 44.12
CA ASN A 634 18.27 11.60 44.12
C ASN A 634 19.10 12.42 43.10
N PHE A 635 18.99 13.75 43.16
CA PHE A 635 19.56 14.68 42.16
C PHE A 635 21.08 14.62 42.03
N ALA A 636 21.81 14.46 43.15
CA ALA A 636 23.27 14.37 43.14
C ALA A 636 23.79 13.16 42.31
N LYS A 637 23.11 12.01 42.40
CA LYS A 637 23.47 10.81 41.64
C LYS A 637 23.15 10.94 40.14
N LYS A 638 22.04 11.62 39.79
CA LYS A 638 21.70 11.92 38.40
C LYS A 638 22.71 12.87 37.76
N ARG A 639 23.15 13.91 38.48
CA ARG A 639 24.17 14.86 38.02
C ARG A 639 25.53 14.19 37.82
N GLN A 640 25.95 13.35 38.77
CA GLN A 640 27.19 12.58 38.66
C GLN A 640 27.18 11.57 37.48
N ALA A 641 26.01 10.98 37.18
CA ALA A 641 25.84 10.11 36.01
C ALA A 641 25.93 10.89 34.68
N LEU A 642 25.34 12.08 34.63
CA LEU A 642 25.44 12.99 33.48
C LEU A 642 26.88 13.46 33.25
N ASP A 643 27.60 13.88 34.29
CA ASP A 643 29.00 14.30 34.20
C ASP A 643 29.91 13.15 33.71
N SER A 644 29.60 11.92 34.12
CA SER A 644 30.29 10.72 33.62
C SER A 644 30.07 10.51 32.11
N ILE A 645 28.83 10.67 31.64
CA ILE A 645 28.48 10.56 30.21
C ILE A 645 29.17 11.67 29.40
N TYR A 646 29.13 12.92 29.88
CA TYR A 646 29.84 14.04 29.25
C TYR A 646 31.35 13.79 29.16
N SER A 647 31.95 13.23 30.21
CA SER A 647 33.39 12.91 30.20
C SER A 647 33.76 11.81 29.19
N VAL A 648 32.84 10.88 28.91
CA VAL A 648 33.04 9.84 27.88
C VAL A 648 32.89 10.44 26.49
N TYR A 649 31.90 11.32 26.30
CA TYR A 649 31.68 12.04 25.05
C TYR A 649 32.89 12.93 24.67
N GLU A 650 33.39 13.74 25.61
CA GLU A 650 34.60 14.55 25.45
C GLU A 650 35.82 13.71 25.04
N ARG A 651 35.99 12.51 25.62
CA ARG A 651 37.09 11.60 25.26
C ARG A 651 36.94 11.04 23.84
N VAL A 652 35.71 10.72 23.42
CA VAL A 652 35.44 10.24 22.05
C VAL A 652 35.71 11.35 21.02
N VAL A 653 35.33 12.59 21.32
CA VAL A 653 35.62 13.75 20.48
C VAL A 653 37.13 13.97 20.36
N GLN A 654 37.87 13.93 21.47
CA GLN A 654 39.34 14.04 21.45
C GLN A 654 40.03 12.91 20.66
N ASP A 655 39.50 11.68 20.72
CA ASP A 655 40.04 10.56 19.94
C ASP A 655 39.70 10.69 18.44
N MET A 656 38.55 11.25 18.09
CA MET A 656 38.22 11.58 16.69
C MET A 656 39.12 12.68 16.15
N ASP A 657 39.36 13.75 16.91
CA ASP A 657 40.28 14.83 16.51
C ASP A 657 41.71 14.30 16.28
N ARG A 658 42.18 13.39 17.14
CA ARG A 658 43.48 12.72 16.96
C ARG A 658 43.52 11.84 15.72
N LEU A 659 42.42 11.14 15.41
CA LEU A 659 42.30 10.35 14.20
C LEU A 659 42.34 11.25 12.95
N PHE A 660 41.67 12.39 12.98
CA PHE A 660 41.67 13.38 11.90
C PHE A 660 43.05 14.02 11.66
N GLU A 661 43.76 14.42 12.72
CA GLU A 661 45.15 14.90 12.63
C GLU A 661 46.09 13.85 12.02
N THR A 662 45.86 12.58 12.37
CA THR A 662 46.65 11.46 11.83
C THR A 662 46.36 11.25 10.34
N LEU A 663 45.11 11.40 9.92
CA LEU A 663 44.69 11.29 8.52
C LEU A 663 45.15 12.48 7.68
N LEU A 664 45.15 13.69 8.23
CA LEU A 664 45.69 14.88 7.57
C LEU A 664 47.19 14.78 7.32
N LYS A 665 47.95 14.33 8.33
CA LYS A 665 49.40 14.07 8.16
C LYS A 665 49.70 12.95 7.17
N ALA A 666 48.85 11.93 7.12
CA ALA A 666 48.96 10.86 6.12
C ALA A 666 48.71 11.38 4.69
N ASN A 667 47.84 12.38 4.53
CA ASN A 667 47.55 13.00 3.23
C ASN A 667 48.62 14.02 2.80
N GLU A 668 49.29 14.69 3.73
CA GLU A 668 50.43 15.58 3.42
C GLU A 668 51.67 14.79 3.00
N LEU A 669 51.89 13.60 3.57
CA LEU A 669 52.98 12.69 3.21
C LEU A 669 52.84 12.07 1.81
N ASP A 670 51.64 12.06 1.21
CA ASP A 670 51.38 11.58 -0.15
C ASP A 670 51.58 12.69 -1.22
N SER A 671 51.94 13.90 -0.79
CA SER A 671 52.04 15.10 -1.64
C SER A 671 53.46 15.69 -1.79
N GLY A 672 54.49 15.01 -1.25
CA GLY A 672 55.87 15.50 -1.30
C GLY A 672 56.90 14.40 -1.55
N GLU A 673 57.27 14.23 -2.83
CA GLU A 673 58.49 13.64 -3.45
C GLU A 673 58.07 13.36 -4.92
N ASP A 674 58.58 13.94 -6.02
CA ASP A 674 59.85 14.59 -6.34
C ASP A 674 59.66 15.62 -7.48
N THR A 675 60.31 16.78 -7.41
CA THR A 675 60.60 17.63 -8.59
C THR A 675 62.09 17.93 -8.61
N GLU A 676 62.82 17.27 -9.51
CA GLU A 676 64.09 17.77 -10.06
C GLU A 676 63.95 17.95 -11.58
N GLU A 677 64.64 18.99 -12.04
CA GLU A 677 64.57 19.73 -13.31
C GLU A 677 64.72 18.93 -14.62
N SER A 678 64.04 19.40 -15.68
CA SER A 678 64.69 19.78 -16.96
C SER A 678 63.74 20.56 -17.87
N GLU A 679 64.23 21.71 -18.35
CA GLU A 679 63.63 22.56 -19.39
C GLU A 679 63.71 21.89 -20.78
N GLU A 680 62.67 22.01 -21.60
CA GLU A 680 62.68 22.70 -22.92
C GLU A 680 61.40 22.41 -23.74
N ASP A 681 60.98 23.47 -24.45
CA ASP A 681 60.10 23.57 -25.61
C ASP A 681 58.55 23.69 -25.51
N LEU A 682 58.12 24.72 -26.23
CA LEU A 682 56.80 25.35 -26.37
C LEU A 682 55.76 24.46 -27.07
N VAL A 683 54.48 24.57 -26.65
CA VAL A 683 53.37 25.22 -27.39
C VAL A 683 52.05 25.05 -26.62
N ASP A 684 51.33 26.16 -26.57
CA ASP A 684 50.07 26.48 -25.89
C ASP A 684 48.85 25.77 -26.49
N VAL A 685 48.04 25.06 -25.68
CA VAL A 685 46.55 25.00 -25.78
C VAL A 685 45.94 24.77 -24.40
N SER A 686 45.01 25.67 -24.06
CA SER A 686 44.28 25.84 -22.81
C SER A 686 43.24 24.75 -22.44
N SER A 687 42.98 24.69 -21.13
CA SER A 687 41.73 24.40 -20.40
C SER A 687 41.53 23.01 -19.78
N ASN A 688 41.89 22.90 -18.48
CA ASN A 688 41.33 21.92 -17.56
C ASN A 688 40.97 22.61 -16.23
N THR A 689 39.69 22.96 -16.07
CA THR A 689 39.05 23.29 -14.80
C THR A 689 38.55 22.01 -14.14
N SER A 690 39.36 21.35 -13.31
CA SER A 690 38.85 20.27 -12.44
C SER A 690 39.57 20.11 -11.09
N GLU A 691 40.79 20.62 -10.92
CA GLU A 691 41.56 20.38 -9.67
C GLU A 691 41.31 21.40 -8.54
N THR A 692 40.88 22.63 -8.84
CA THR A 692 40.56 23.63 -7.82
C THR A 692 39.16 23.46 -7.20
N ALA A 693 38.25 22.73 -7.87
CA ALA A 693 36.89 22.48 -7.36
C ALA A 693 36.87 21.44 -6.22
N ASN A 694 37.75 20.43 -6.26
CA ASN A 694 37.76 19.35 -5.27
C ASN A 694 38.36 19.77 -3.91
N LYS A 695 39.33 20.69 -3.90
CA LYS A 695 39.89 21.25 -2.65
C LYS A 695 38.92 22.22 -1.95
N GLY A 696 38.00 22.86 -2.70
CA GLY A 696 36.96 23.74 -2.15
C GLY A 696 35.79 22.99 -1.50
N ALA A 697 35.36 21.86 -2.10
CA ALA A 697 34.24 21.06 -1.60
C ALA A 697 34.53 20.39 -0.25
N GLY A 698 35.76 19.90 -0.04
CA GLY A 698 36.18 19.30 1.23
C GLY A 698 36.19 20.30 2.39
N LYS A 699 36.64 21.54 2.17
CA LYS A 699 36.63 22.59 3.20
C LYS A 699 35.21 23.10 3.51
N ALA A 700 34.30 23.08 2.53
CA ALA A 700 32.90 23.49 2.73
C ALA A 700 32.11 22.45 3.55
N ALA A 701 32.22 21.16 3.22
CA ALA A 701 31.56 20.08 3.96
C ALA A 701 32.03 19.99 5.43
N VAL A 702 33.31 20.32 5.69
CA VAL A 702 33.88 20.37 7.05
C VAL A 702 33.34 21.55 7.86
N LYS A 703 33.11 22.71 7.21
CA LYS A 703 32.54 23.88 7.88
C LYS A 703 31.07 23.65 8.26
N ASP A 704 30.35 22.88 7.46
CA ASP A 704 28.96 22.49 7.74
C ASP A 704 28.89 21.45 8.87
N ALA A 705 29.78 20.45 8.91
CA ALA A 705 29.83 19.49 10.01
C ALA A 705 30.16 20.13 11.37
N VAL A 706 31.10 21.08 11.41
CA VAL A 706 31.44 21.83 12.63
C VAL A 706 30.29 22.75 13.08
N ASN A 707 29.53 23.29 12.13
CA ASN A 707 28.35 24.10 12.45
C ASN A 707 27.20 23.26 13.00
N VAL A 708 26.97 22.04 12.50
CA VAL A 708 25.95 21.12 13.02
C VAL A 708 26.25 20.72 14.46
N VAL A 709 27.51 20.39 14.79
CA VAL A 709 27.93 20.05 16.16
C VAL A 709 27.86 21.26 17.11
N LYS A 710 28.14 22.48 16.63
CA LYS A 710 27.96 23.71 17.41
C LYS A 710 26.47 24.08 17.63
N ILE A 711 25.58 23.68 16.73
CA ILE A 711 24.13 23.90 16.87
C ILE A 711 23.55 22.94 17.94
N GLU A 712 23.99 21.68 17.99
CA GLU A 712 23.60 20.74 19.07
C GLU A 712 24.12 21.15 20.47
N MET A 713 25.27 21.83 20.57
CA MET A 713 25.74 22.41 21.84
C MET A 713 24.89 23.60 22.33
N LYS A 714 24.20 24.31 21.42
CA LYS A 714 23.30 25.42 21.77
C LYS A 714 21.97 24.95 22.38
N ASP A 715 21.51 23.76 21.99
CA ASP A 715 20.29 23.16 22.56
C ASP A 715 20.53 22.57 23.96
N ASN A 716 21.76 22.18 24.30
CA ASN A 716 22.13 21.76 25.66
C ASN A 716 22.32 22.93 26.66
N THR A 717 22.45 24.16 26.19
CA THR A 717 22.48 25.35 27.07
C THR A 717 21.12 25.63 27.71
N ILE A 718 20.04 25.09 27.11
CA ILE A 718 18.66 25.20 27.61
C ILE A 718 18.47 24.27 28.82
N VAL A 719 18.98 23.04 28.75
CA VAL A 719 18.94 22.05 29.86
C VAL A 719 19.73 22.54 31.08
N GLU A 720 20.86 23.21 30.86
CA GLU A 720 21.67 23.80 31.94
C GLU A 720 21.00 25.02 32.59
N SER A 721 20.16 25.75 31.84
CA SER A 721 19.40 26.90 32.33
C SER A 721 18.17 26.50 33.16
N ASP A 722 17.54 25.37 32.82
CA ASP A 722 16.41 24.81 33.57
C ASP A 722 16.88 24.15 34.88
N LEU A 723 18.06 23.51 34.87
CA LEU A 723 18.68 22.98 36.09
C LEU A 723 19.10 24.09 37.08
N LYS A 724 19.56 25.26 36.61
CA LYS A 724 19.88 26.41 37.47
C LYS A 724 18.65 27.06 38.09
N LYS A 725 17.50 27.06 37.39
CA LYS A 725 16.22 27.58 37.91
C LYS A 725 15.63 26.71 39.01
N ASP A 726 15.83 25.41 38.95
CA ASP A 726 15.40 24.49 40.02
C ASP A 726 16.35 24.52 41.22
N GLU A 727 17.66 24.77 41.02
CA GLU A 727 18.63 25.00 42.10
C GLU A 727 18.36 26.30 42.90
N GLU A 728 17.77 27.33 42.27
CA GLU A 728 17.39 28.59 42.94
C GLU A 728 16.15 28.45 43.83
N LYS A 729 15.28 27.45 43.58
CA LYS A 729 14.09 27.17 44.39
C LYS A 729 14.39 26.40 45.68
N GLU A 730 15.57 25.79 45.81
CA GLU A 730 15.96 25.01 46.99
C GLU A 730 16.93 25.73 47.96
N LYS A 731 17.27 27.01 47.73
CA LYS A 731 18.13 27.74 48.68
C LYS A 731 17.37 28.10 49.98
N PRO A 732 17.86 27.68 51.15
CA PRO A 732 17.24 28.04 52.42
C PRO A 732 17.48 29.54 52.72
N THR A 733 16.42 30.23 53.10
CA THR A 733 16.47 31.62 53.58
C THR A 733 17.30 31.67 54.87
N PRO A 734 18.20 32.65 55.09
CA PRO A 734 18.97 32.72 56.32
C PRO A 734 18.08 33.16 57.48
N CYS A 735 17.95 32.30 58.48
CA CYS A 735 17.33 32.60 59.76
C CYS A 735 18.12 33.70 60.47
N LYS A 736 17.46 34.83 60.80
CA LYS A 736 17.92 35.75 61.85
C LYS A 736 17.19 35.36 63.14
N ASP A 737 17.95 34.72 64.03
CA ASP A 737 17.56 34.46 65.42
C ASP A 737 17.27 35.78 66.16
N SER A 738 16.19 35.81 66.95
CA SER A 738 16.31 35.93 68.42
C SER A 738 14.96 35.88 69.15
N ARG A 739 14.93 34.95 70.12
CA ARG A 739 14.33 35.05 71.47
C ARG A 739 12.81 35.01 71.67
N SER A 740 12.36 33.79 72.01
CA SER A 740 11.71 33.39 73.28
C SER A 740 10.79 34.38 74.01
N ALA A 741 9.50 34.01 74.19
CA ALA A 741 8.93 33.64 75.49
C ALA A 741 7.39 33.48 75.43
N ARG A 742 6.89 32.24 75.35
CA ARG A 742 6.11 31.55 76.41
C ARG A 742 5.73 30.16 75.98
#